data_AF-A0A928X0F6-F1
#
_entry.id   AF-A0A928X0F6-F1
#
_cell.length_a   1.000
_cell.length_b   1.000
_cell.length_c   1.000
_cell.angle_alpha   90.00
_cell.angle_beta   90.00
_cell.angle_gamma   90.00
#
_symmetry.space_group_name_H-M   'P 1'
#
loop_
_entity.id
_entity.type
_entity.pdbx_description
1 polymer ?
#
loop_
_entity_poly.entity_id
_entity_poly.type
_entity_poly.pdbx_seq_one_letter_code
_entity_poly.pdbx_strand_id
1 'polypeptide(L)'
;MTSVSDALWVVVSASLVLLMQAGFLCVEAGFTRRKNNINVAVKNITDLGLSLIMFWAFGYGLMFGMSAGGFGGSSQFFPEFSQPESWPVIFFFFQAIFCSTSVTIVSGAVAERMTFRGYLWVALLVSGFIYPVFGHWAWNGLDQGLKTGWLGQQGFIDFAGSTVVHSVGGWVSLAAVLVIGPRLGRFSRQDFTQQSSSSDIPLAFLGTLLLWSGWLGFNGGNTFAFNDQVPKILVNTLFSGAAGLTAPLLLMLGSRHHKVPFKLVMNGVLAGLVASTANCHAVSLSSALVIGGVGGLVMMGGNALLEKLHIDDVVGAISVHLGPGIWGTMAVALFGDLERLGTGLSRWAQLTVQLSGVLACGVWVFTTALLGLLALNRWVPLRVSRKQEYLGLNVSEHGVSNELHHLFSTMQAHAKTGNLAHRADVGALTEVGQISRWYNQVVAALERSIAKTNAIIITAVDGIMTVDPQTLIIQSTNPAVEMIFGYPWLNVIGQPLTTLVSTDFAQTQDAAFQSLQRFLEQGCRTGEVYSALGVHQGGRQFPIEISATASQLRSERFLTIMLRDITDRKTAEAALISSELEARKTAGQLRQAMDELKRAQTQLLQSEKMASLGQLVAGIAHEVNNPLGFIYGNLEHAKQYTEELLQLMTYYQAQSIQLLPDAQTDFDQTDIEFVKKDFPQLISSMQTGADRIRDIVESLRNFARYDESDVKVVNLHEGLDNTLMVLSHRFKATAQRPEIRLHKIYGSLPRIECYAGALNQVFLNILTNAIDALDTHPSGEIVIVTEVQPEHVSVTVSDNGGGVPKALLQQIFDPFFTTKPVGAAKGMGLAISHQIVVDKHGGELQCHSVLGQGTEFKIVLPKELKLRSRSSAVAKRSTSQPLVE
;
A
#
# COMPACT_ATOMS: atom_id res chain seq x y z
N MET A 1 -40.76 19.37 -31.70
CA MET A 1 -39.59 18.61 -32.19
C MET A 1 -38.34 19.39 -31.82
N THR A 2 -37.57 18.90 -30.84
CA THR A 2 -36.24 19.44 -30.51
C THR A 2 -35.28 19.17 -31.67
N SER A 3 -34.40 20.11 -31.99
CA SER A 3 -33.42 19.90 -33.06
C SER A 3 -32.43 18.79 -32.68
N VAL A 4 -31.80 18.15 -33.67
CA VAL A 4 -30.76 17.15 -33.41
C VAL A 4 -29.59 17.75 -32.60
N SER A 5 -29.28 19.03 -32.84
CA SER A 5 -28.29 19.79 -32.06
C SER A 5 -28.68 19.94 -30.58
N ASP A 6 -29.96 20.20 -30.28
CA ASP A 6 -30.44 20.31 -28.89
C ASP A 6 -30.32 18.97 -28.17
N ALA A 7 -30.76 17.89 -28.82
CA ALA A 7 -30.65 16.53 -28.31
C ALA A 7 -29.18 16.15 -28.03
N LEU A 8 -28.28 16.43 -28.99
CA LEU A 8 -26.85 16.17 -28.83
C LEU A 8 -26.25 16.97 -27.67
N TRP A 9 -26.60 18.27 -27.56
CA TRP A 9 -26.13 19.14 -26.49
C TRP A 9 -26.51 18.61 -25.10
N VAL A 10 -27.77 18.17 -24.93
CA VAL A 10 -28.24 17.64 -23.64
C VAL A 10 -27.58 16.30 -23.32
N VAL A 11 -27.33 15.42 -24.31
CA VAL A 11 -26.62 14.14 -24.10
C VAL A 11 -25.16 14.36 -23.70
N VAL A 12 -24.46 15.28 -24.37
CA VAL A 12 -23.08 15.66 -24.00
C VAL A 12 -23.06 16.26 -22.60
N SER A 13 -24.02 17.15 -22.30
CA SER A 13 -24.16 17.75 -20.98
C SER A 13 -24.43 16.70 -19.91
N ALA A 14 -25.33 15.74 -20.15
CA ALA A 14 -25.60 14.61 -19.25
C ALA A 14 -24.34 13.77 -18.99
N SER A 15 -23.51 13.56 -20.02
CA SER A 15 -22.25 12.83 -19.92
C SER A 15 -21.21 13.57 -19.08
N LEU A 16 -21.14 14.91 -19.20
CA LEU A 16 -20.32 15.76 -18.34
C LEU A 16 -20.81 15.75 -16.88
N VAL A 17 -22.13 15.73 -16.67
CA VAL A 17 -22.71 15.63 -15.32
C VAL A 17 -22.45 14.24 -14.73
N LEU A 18 -22.45 13.18 -15.55
CA LEU A 18 -22.05 11.84 -15.11
C LEU A 18 -20.57 11.80 -14.69
N LEU A 19 -19.69 12.53 -15.40
CA LEU A 19 -18.28 12.67 -15.01
C LEU A 19 -18.11 13.30 -13.62
N MET A 20 -19.08 14.09 -13.14
CA MET A 20 -19.05 14.61 -11.77
C MET A 20 -19.04 13.49 -10.72
N GLN A 21 -19.61 12.31 -11.00
CA GLN A 21 -19.54 11.15 -10.09
C GLN A 21 -18.10 10.69 -9.85
N ALA A 22 -17.27 10.69 -10.90
CA ALA A 22 -15.83 10.46 -10.73
C ALA A 22 -15.18 11.59 -9.93
N GLY A 23 -15.63 12.83 -10.13
CA GLY A 23 -15.22 13.99 -9.34
C GLY A 23 -15.49 13.84 -7.84
N PHE A 24 -16.71 13.46 -7.46
CA PHE A 24 -17.10 13.18 -6.06
C PHE A 24 -16.24 12.05 -5.47
N LEU A 25 -16.12 10.93 -6.18
CA LEU A 25 -15.27 9.82 -5.75
C LEU A 25 -13.85 10.28 -5.45
N CYS A 26 -13.24 11.08 -6.34
CA CYS A 26 -11.89 11.60 -6.16
C CYS A 26 -11.77 12.57 -4.97
N VAL A 27 -12.69 13.53 -4.82
CA VAL A 27 -12.71 14.49 -3.70
C VAL A 27 -12.87 13.76 -2.36
N GLU A 28 -13.82 12.85 -2.28
CA GLU A 28 -14.14 12.16 -1.05
C GLU A 28 -13.09 11.13 -0.66
N ALA A 29 -12.62 10.33 -1.63
CA ALA A 29 -11.50 9.43 -1.40
C ALA A 29 -10.29 10.24 -0.94
N GLY A 30 -9.96 11.34 -1.61
CA GLY A 30 -8.81 12.17 -1.26
C GLY A 30 -8.86 12.81 0.12
N PHE A 31 -10.03 13.32 0.56
CA PHE A 31 -10.20 13.93 1.88
C PHE A 31 -10.42 12.95 3.04
N THR A 32 -10.75 11.70 2.75
CA THR A 32 -10.94 10.67 3.77
C THR A 32 -9.63 9.97 4.12
N ARG A 33 -9.58 9.32 5.29
CA ARG A 33 -8.43 8.53 5.74
C ARG A 33 -8.24 7.31 4.85
N ARG A 34 -6.97 6.96 4.57
CA ARG A 34 -6.59 5.79 3.75
C ARG A 34 -7.31 4.49 4.13
N LYS A 35 -7.60 4.28 5.42
CA LYS A 35 -8.32 3.10 5.92
C LYS A 35 -9.81 3.02 5.54
N ASN A 36 -10.34 4.06 4.86
CA ASN A 36 -11.75 4.20 4.49
C ASN A 36 -11.97 4.51 3.00
N ASN A 37 -10.92 4.73 2.20
CA ASN A 37 -11.04 5.20 0.81
C ASN A 37 -11.77 4.19 -0.12
N ILE A 38 -11.61 2.88 0.10
CA ILE A 38 -12.32 1.84 -0.66
C ILE A 38 -13.80 1.87 -0.32
N ASN A 39 -14.14 2.01 0.97
CA ASN A 39 -15.54 2.15 1.38
C ASN A 39 -16.21 3.36 0.71
N VAL A 40 -15.50 4.48 0.59
CA VAL A 40 -15.98 5.68 -0.10
C VAL A 40 -16.17 5.43 -1.60
N ALA A 41 -15.19 4.81 -2.26
CA ALA A 41 -15.29 4.49 -3.69
C ALA A 41 -16.47 3.52 -3.99
N VAL A 42 -16.66 2.50 -3.16
CA VAL A 42 -17.78 1.55 -3.31
C VAL A 42 -19.13 2.23 -3.06
N LYS A 43 -19.20 3.19 -2.12
CA LYS A 43 -20.42 4.00 -1.90
C LYS A 43 -20.79 4.81 -3.13
N ASN A 44 -19.82 5.52 -3.73
CA ASN A 44 -20.03 6.35 -4.92
C ASN A 44 -20.52 5.53 -6.14
N ILE A 45 -19.94 4.36 -6.41
CA ILE A 45 -20.44 3.55 -7.54
C ILE A 45 -21.82 2.94 -7.25
N THR A 46 -22.07 2.57 -5.99
CA THR A 46 -23.33 1.94 -5.60
C THR A 46 -24.46 2.96 -5.55
N ASP A 47 -24.21 4.20 -5.12
CA ASP A 47 -25.24 5.24 -5.13
C ASP A 47 -25.66 5.64 -6.53
N LEU A 48 -24.75 5.68 -7.50
CA LEU A 48 -25.09 5.89 -8.91
C LEU A 48 -26.03 4.79 -9.39
N GLY A 49 -25.69 3.51 -9.17
CA GLY A 49 -26.53 2.39 -9.58
C GLY A 49 -27.92 2.42 -8.90
N LEU A 50 -27.96 2.61 -7.57
CA LEU A 50 -29.20 2.62 -6.82
C LEU A 50 -30.08 3.83 -7.13
N SER A 51 -29.49 5.02 -7.25
CA SER A 51 -30.24 6.24 -7.56
C SER A 51 -30.83 6.18 -8.97
N LEU A 52 -30.11 5.65 -9.96
CA LEU A 52 -30.65 5.42 -11.30
C LEU A 52 -31.85 4.48 -11.27
N ILE A 53 -31.74 3.34 -10.59
CA ILE A 53 -32.82 2.35 -10.48
C ILE A 53 -34.04 2.94 -9.75
N MET A 54 -33.82 3.60 -8.61
CA MET A 54 -34.92 4.16 -7.81
C MET A 54 -35.57 5.37 -8.45
N PHE A 55 -34.78 6.21 -9.12
CA PHE A 55 -35.32 7.33 -9.87
C PHE A 55 -36.10 6.84 -11.09
N TRP A 56 -35.62 5.83 -11.82
CA TRP A 56 -36.40 5.18 -12.87
C TRP A 56 -37.71 4.60 -12.34
N ALA A 57 -37.66 3.77 -11.30
CA ALA A 57 -38.83 3.06 -10.79
C ALA A 57 -39.90 4.00 -10.21
N PHE A 58 -39.48 4.97 -9.38
CA PHE A 58 -40.39 5.80 -8.59
C PHE A 58 -40.12 7.29 -8.74
N GLY A 59 -38.86 7.72 -8.68
CA GLY A 59 -38.52 9.13 -8.55
C GLY A 59 -38.94 9.99 -9.76
N TYR A 60 -38.80 9.47 -10.97
CA TYR A 60 -39.18 10.15 -12.20
C TYR A 60 -40.69 10.37 -12.26
N GLY A 61 -41.48 9.35 -11.94
CA GLY A 61 -42.94 9.46 -11.88
C GLY A 61 -43.41 10.44 -10.79
N LEU A 62 -42.76 10.43 -9.62
CA LEU A 62 -43.04 11.38 -8.54
C LEU A 62 -42.66 12.83 -8.89
N MET A 63 -41.63 13.05 -9.72
CA MET A 63 -41.08 14.36 -10.02
C MET A 63 -41.65 15.00 -11.29
N PHE A 64 -41.86 14.20 -12.34
CA PHE A 64 -42.26 14.65 -13.69
C PHE A 64 -43.56 14.01 -14.19
N GLY A 65 -44.15 13.09 -13.43
CA GLY A 65 -45.49 12.58 -13.73
C GLY A 65 -46.57 13.66 -13.65
N MET A 66 -47.80 13.28 -14.00
CA MET A 66 -48.97 14.17 -13.95
C MET A 66 -49.12 14.79 -12.55
N SER A 67 -49.16 16.12 -12.48
CA SER A 67 -49.18 16.85 -11.20
C SER A 67 -50.51 16.68 -10.47
N ALA A 68 -50.46 16.10 -9.28
CA ALA A 68 -51.58 16.06 -8.34
C ALA A 68 -51.56 17.32 -7.47
N GLY A 69 -52.26 18.36 -7.91
CA GLY A 69 -52.43 19.62 -7.16
C GLY A 69 -51.12 20.38 -6.90
N GLY A 70 -50.06 20.11 -7.66
CA GLY A 70 -48.75 20.76 -7.50
C GLY A 70 -47.81 20.11 -6.48
N PHE A 71 -48.24 19.06 -5.76
CA PHE A 71 -47.49 18.50 -4.63
C PHE A 71 -46.74 17.19 -4.92
N GLY A 72 -47.09 16.48 -5.99
CA GLY A 72 -46.40 15.26 -6.41
C GLY A 72 -46.98 14.70 -7.71
N GLY A 73 -46.19 13.88 -8.41
CA GLY A 73 -46.59 13.22 -9.64
C GLY A 73 -47.35 11.91 -9.40
N SER A 74 -48.35 11.63 -10.24
CA SER A 74 -49.22 10.45 -10.12
C SER A 74 -49.15 9.50 -11.33
N SER A 75 -48.17 9.64 -12.22
CA SER A 75 -48.01 8.80 -13.41
C SER A 75 -46.53 8.66 -13.80
N GLN A 76 -46.23 7.94 -14.89
CA GLN A 76 -44.85 7.70 -15.37
C GLN A 76 -43.94 6.97 -14.37
N PHE A 77 -44.53 6.10 -13.54
CA PHE A 77 -43.79 5.11 -12.75
C PHE A 77 -43.32 3.99 -13.67
N PHE A 78 -42.09 3.50 -13.47
CA PHE A 78 -41.47 2.48 -14.34
C PHE A 78 -41.61 2.82 -15.84
N PRO A 79 -41.16 4.01 -16.28
CA PRO A 79 -41.35 4.42 -17.66
C PRO A 79 -40.62 3.47 -18.60
N GLU A 80 -41.34 3.01 -19.63
CA GLU A 80 -40.76 2.26 -20.75
C GLU A 80 -40.44 3.23 -21.89
N PHE A 81 -39.18 3.29 -22.26
CA PHE A 81 -38.68 4.16 -23.34
C PHE A 81 -38.79 3.49 -24.72
N SER A 82 -39.95 2.86 -24.99
CA SER A 82 -40.21 2.09 -26.21
C SER A 82 -40.76 2.93 -27.37
N GLN A 83 -41.06 4.21 -27.11
CA GLN A 83 -41.59 5.13 -28.11
C GLN A 83 -40.50 5.61 -29.08
N PRO A 84 -40.86 5.95 -30.34
CA PRO A 84 -39.90 6.41 -31.34
C PRO A 84 -39.31 7.80 -31.03
N GLU A 85 -39.88 8.54 -30.09
CA GLU A 85 -39.39 9.87 -29.69
C GLU A 85 -38.19 9.76 -28.75
N SER A 86 -37.04 10.34 -29.14
CA SER A 86 -35.81 10.30 -28.34
C SER A 86 -35.81 11.27 -27.15
N TRP A 87 -36.61 12.34 -27.19
CA TRP A 87 -36.54 13.43 -26.20
C TRP A 87 -36.89 13.00 -24.76
N PRO A 88 -37.97 12.24 -24.49
CA PRO A 88 -38.27 11.77 -23.14
C PRO A 88 -37.14 10.96 -22.52
N VAL A 89 -36.41 10.17 -23.33
CA VAL A 89 -35.28 9.35 -22.88
C VAL A 89 -34.08 10.23 -22.52
N ILE A 90 -33.78 11.24 -23.34
CA ILE A 90 -32.69 12.19 -23.11
C ILE A 90 -32.97 13.04 -21.86
N PHE A 91 -34.20 13.53 -21.72
CA PHE A 91 -34.62 14.30 -20.56
C PHE A 91 -34.55 13.45 -19.27
N PHE A 92 -35.07 12.22 -19.32
CA PHE A 92 -34.96 11.27 -18.22
C PHE A 92 -33.48 11.05 -17.84
N PHE A 93 -32.62 10.75 -18.82
CA PHE A 93 -31.21 10.50 -18.57
C PHE A 93 -30.54 11.70 -17.89
N PHE A 94 -30.76 12.92 -18.40
CA PHE A 94 -30.22 14.13 -17.82
C PHE A 94 -30.68 14.32 -16.35
N GLN A 95 -31.98 14.19 -16.08
CA GLN A 95 -32.54 14.36 -14.73
C GLN A 95 -32.15 13.26 -13.76
N ALA A 96 -31.96 12.03 -14.24
CA ALA A 96 -31.54 10.89 -13.42
C ALA A 96 -30.13 11.11 -12.84
N ILE A 97 -29.21 11.71 -13.61
CA ILE A 97 -27.87 12.02 -13.10
C ILE A 97 -27.93 13.14 -12.05
N PHE A 98 -28.83 14.11 -12.16
CA PHE A 98 -29.02 15.18 -11.15
C PHE A 98 -29.49 14.59 -9.81
N CYS A 99 -30.43 13.64 -9.86
CA CYS A 99 -30.84 12.87 -8.70
C CYS A 99 -29.64 12.15 -8.05
N SER A 100 -28.83 11.46 -8.86
CA SER A 100 -27.59 10.81 -8.40
C SER A 100 -26.61 11.80 -7.76
N THR A 101 -26.47 13.01 -8.33
CA THR A 101 -25.65 14.08 -7.77
C THR A 101 -26.16 14.52 -6.39
N SER A 102 -27.48 14.64 -6.20
CA SER A 102 -28.03 14.98 -4.87
C SER A 102 -27.77 13.89 -3.83
N VAL A 103 -27.77 12.62 -4.23
CA VAL A 103 -27.51 11.48 -3.34
C VAL A 103 -26.03 11.43 -2.94
N THR A 104 -25.12 11.51 -3.90
CA THR A 104 -23.68 11.35 -3.65
C THR A 104 -23.10 12.43 -2.71
N ILE A 105 -23.67 13.65 -2.72
CA ILE A 105 -23.34 14.73 -1.76
C ILE A 105 -23.37 14.24 -0.30
N VAL A 106 -24.32 13.36 0.03
CA VAL A 106 -24.47 12.83 1.39
C VAL A 106 -23.32 11.91 1.77
N SER A 107 -22.77 11.19 0.80
CA SER A 107 -21.77 10.15 0.97
C SER A 107 -20.46 10.72 1.55
N GLY A 108 -19.99 11.84 1.01
CA GLY A 108 -18.85 12.59 1.53
C GLY A 108 -19.08 13.12 2.95
N ALA A 109 -20.27 13.64 3.26
CA ALA A 109 -20.58 14.12 4.61
C ALA A 109 -20.53 13.00 5.65
N VAL A 110 -21.04 11.80 5.31
CA VAL A 110 -21.22 10.65 6.21
C VAL A 110 -20.06 9.63 6.20
N ALA A 111 -19.01 9.89 5.41
CA ALA A 111 -17.85 9.02 5.26
C ALA A 111 -17.18 8.63 6.61
N GLU A 112 -16.42 7.52 6.60
CA GLU A 112 -15.63 7.01 7.73
C GLU A 112 -16.38 6.50 8.98
N ARG A 113 -17.68 6.76 9.16
CA ARG A 113 -18.44 6.20 10.31
C ARG A 113 -19.83 5.65 9.98
N MET A 114 -20.41 6.00 8.84
CA MET A 114 -21.68 5.43 8.43
C MET A 114 -21.50 4.02 7.87
N THR A 115 -22.32 3.07 8.33
CA THR A 115 -22.34 1.69 7.82
C THR A 115 -22.66 1.69 6.32
N PHE A 116 -22.12 0.73 5.56
CA PHE A 116 -22.42 0.64 4.14
C PHE A 116 -23.92 0.40 3.92
N ARG A 117 -24.50 -0.55 4.67
CA ARG A 117 -25.95 -0.86 4.64
C ARG A 117 -26.82 0.34 4.99
N GLY A 118 -26.43 1.14 5.99
CA GLY A 118 -27.15 2.36 6.35
C GLY A 118 -27.14 3.38 5.20
N TYR A 119 -26.00 3.53 4.52
CA TYR A 119 -25.87 4.43 3.37
C TYR A 119 -26.75 3.99 2.18
N LEU A 120 -26.90 2.69 1.92
CA LEU A 120 -27.81 2.22 0.87
C LEU A 120 -29.25 2.70 1.11
N TRP A 121 -29.72 2.62 2.34
CA TRP A 121 -31.05 3.12 2.69
C TRP A 121 -31.19 4.65 2.55
N VAL A 122 -30.13 5.41 2.85
CA VAL A 122 -30.10 6.85 2.56
C VAL A 122 -30.27 7.07 1.06
N ALA A 123 -29.50 6.38 0.23
CA ALA A 123 -29.58 6.50 -1.23
C ALA A 123 -30.99 6.18 -1.75
N LEU A 124 -31.61 5.09 -1.27
CA LEU A 124 -32.98 4.71 -1.63
C LEU A 124 -34.01 5.77 -1.21
N LEU A 125 -33.93 6.27 0.02
CA LEU A 125 -34.87 7.26 0.57
C LEU A 125 -34.77 8.61 -0.17
N VAL A 126 -33.55 9.04 -0.49
CA VAL A 126 -33.32 10.31 -1.17
C VAL A 126 -33.79 10.23 -2.62
N SER A 127 -33.30 9.25 -3.39
CA SER A 127 -33.59 9.13 -4.82
C SER A 127 -35.04 8.73 -5.14
N GLY A 128 -35.65 7.90 -4.28
CA GLY A 128 -37.01 7.40 -4.47
C GLY A 128 -38.10 8.28 -3.88
N PHE A 129 -37.80 9.21 -2.97
CA PHE A 129 -38.84 9.97 -2.27
C PHE A 129 -38.47 11.43 -1.97
N ILE A 130 -37.42 11.71 -1.20
CA ILE A 130 -37.14 13.07 -0.71
C ILE A 130 -36.83 14.04 -1.85
N TYR A 131 -35.87 13.67 -2.71
CA TYR A 131 -35.46 14.46 -3.88
C TYR A 131 -36.61 14.66 -4.88
N PRO A 132 -37.29 13.62 -5.37
CA PRO A 132 -38.30 13.78 -6.41
C PRO A 132 -39.53 14.57 -5.96
N VAL A 133 -39.93 14.49 -4.68
CA VAL A 133 -41.06 15.30 -4.17
C VAL A 133 -40.73 16.79 -4.18
N PHE A 134 -39.56 17.19 -3.69
CA PHE A 134 -39.17 18.62 -3.76
C PHE A 134 -38.92 19.05 -5.21
N GLY A 135 -38.29 18.17 -6.00
CA GLY A 135 -38.13 18.34 -7.44
C GLY A 135 -39.46 18.59 -8.15
N HIS A 136 -40.52 17.88 -7.77
CA HIS A 136 -41.86 18.10 -8.30
C HIS A 136 -42.34 19.53 -8.04
N TRP A 137 -42.18 20.02 -6.80
CA TRP A 137 -42.64 21.34 -6.42
C TRP A 137 -41.97 22.44 -7.25
N ALA A 138 -40.66 22.30 -7.50
CA ALA A 138 -39.86 23.30 -8.20
C ALA A 138 -39.87 23.18 -9.74
N TRP A 139 -39.82 21.95 -10.27
CA TRP A 139 -39.44 21.64 -11.65
C TRP A 139 -40.45 20.79 -12.42
N ASN A 140 -41.55 20.34 -11.82
CA ASN A 140 -42.56 19.60 -12.59
C ASN A 140 -43.09 20.47 -13.76
N GLY A 141 -43.10 19.89 -14.97
CA GLY A 141 -43.52 20.54 -16.21
C GLY A 141 -42.40 21.26 -17.00
N LEU A 142 -41.12 21.11 -16.58
CA LEU A 142 -39.96 21.59 -17.37
C LEU A 142 -39.89 20.99 -18.78
N ASP A 143 -40.25 19.71 -18.92
CA ASP A 143 -40.28 18.96 -20.18
C ASP A 143 -41.33 19.50 -21.17
N GLN A 144 -42.37 20.15 -20.66
CA GLN A 144 -43.52 20.67 -21.41
C GLN A 144 -43.51 22.21 -21.51
N GLY A 145 -42.57 22.88 -20.84
CA GLY A 145 -42.47 24.35 -20.81
C GLY A 145 -43.53 25.05 -19.96
N LEU A 146 -44.35 24.30 -19.20
CA LEU A 146 -45.38 24.84 -18.31
C LEU A 146 -45.18 24.31 -16.89
N LYS A 147 -44.79 25.18 -15.95
CA LYS A 147 -44.57 24.77 -14.56
C LYS A 147 -45.89 24.38 -13.89
N THR A 148 -45.95 23.14 -13.40
CA THR A 148 -47.13 22.54 -12.75
C THR A 148 -46.90 22.16 -11.29
N GLY A 149 -45.67 22.29 -10.79
CA GLY A 149 -45.35 22.24 -9.36
C GLY A 149 -45.73 23.54 -8.65
N TRP A 150 -46.20 23.46 -7.40
CA TRP A 150 -46.76 24.64 -6.70
C TRP A 150 -45.72 25.78 -6.50
N LEU A 151 -44.45 25.45 -6.21
CA LEU A 151 -43.38 26.46 -6.11
C LEU A 151 -43.06 27.06 -7.47
N GLY A 152 -42.93 26.20 -8.49
CA GLY A 152 -42.70 26.63 -9.86
C GLY A 152 -43.77 27.59 -10.37
N GLN A 153 -45.05 27.30 -10.08
CA GLN A 153 -46.21 28.14 -10.42
C GLN A 153 -46.19 29.50 -9.70
N GLN A 154 -45.69 29.55 -8.47
CA GLN A 154 -45.50 30.81 -7.75
C GLN A 154 -44.34 31.66 -8.30
N GLY A 155 -43.59 31.15 -9.27
CA GLY A 155 -42.44 31.85 -9.86
C GLY A 155 -41.10 31.50 -9.21
N PHE A 156 -41.01 30.39 -8.45
CA PHE A 156 -39.71 29.94 -7.93
C PHE A 156 -38.77 29.58 -9.08
N ILE A 157 -37.58 30.15 -9.04
CA ILE A 157 -36.52 29.92 -10.02
C ILE A 157 -35.34 29.26 -9.32
N ASP A 158 -35.02 28.07 -9.79
CA ASP A 158 -33.76 27.39 -9.52
C ASP A 158 -33.32 26.76 -10.83
N PHE A 159 -32.43 27.42 -11.58
CA PHE A 159 -32.18 27.07 -12.98
C PHE A 159 -31.60 25.66 -13.16
N ALA A 160 -30.56 25.32 -12.41
CA ALA A 160 -29.91 24.01 -12.49
C ALA A 160 -29.86 23.29 -11.13
N GLY A 161 -30.32 23.87 -10.01
CA GLY A 161 -30.43 23.14 -8.75
C GLY A 161 -29.51 23.59 -7.60
N SER A 162 -29.32 24.89 -7.35
CA SER A 162 -28.69 25.34 -6.08
C SER A 162 -29.52 24.88 -4.87
N THR A 163 -30.85 24.84 -5.01
CA THR A 163 -31.74 24.28 -4.00
C THR A 163 -32.06 22.81 -4.30
N VAL A 164 -32.60 22.51 -5.48
CA VAL A 164 -33.16 21.18 -5.82
C VAL A 164 -32.14 20.05 -5.74
N VAL A 165 -30.87 20.31 -6.08
CA VAL A 165 -29.79 19.32 -5.98
C VAL A 165 -28.93 19.59 -4.75
N HIS A 166 -28.30 20.76 -4.69
CA HIS A 166 -27.27 21.01 -3.68
C HIS A 166 -27.85 21.23 -2.28
N SER A 167 -28.87 22.07 -2.12
CA SER A 167 -29.46 22.25 -0.78
C SER A 167 -30.20 21.00 -0.31
N VAL A 168 -30.85 20.24 -1.20
CA VAL A 168 -31.44 18.93 -0.85
C VAL A 168 -30.35 18.00 -0.31
N GLY A 169 -29.26 17.77 -1.06
CA GLY A 169 -28.14 16.96 -0.60
C GLY A 169 -27.54 17.49 0.72
N GLY A 170 -27.41 18.82 0.86
CA GLY A 170 -26.89 19.48 2.05
C GLY A 170 -27.76 19.32 3.30
N TRP A 171 -29.08 19.42 3.18
CA TRP A 171 -30.03 19.21 4.27
C TRP A 171 -30.09 17.73 4.70
N VAL A 172 -30.08 16.81 3.74
CA VAL A 172 -29.98 15.37 4.06
C VAL A 172 -28.66 15.07 4.76
N SER A 173 -27.56 15.64 4.28
CA SER A 173 -26.24 15.50 4.91
C SER A 173 -26.26 15.99 6.35
N LEU A 174 -26.84 17.17 6.60
CA LEU A 174 -26.99 17.71 7.96
C LEU A 174 -27.80 16.77 8.86
N ALA A 175 -28.95 16.28 8.39
CA ALA A 175 -29.76 15.33 9.14
C ALA A 175 -28.96 14.04 9.45
N ALA A 176 -28.28 13.48 8.45
CA ALA A 176 -27.51 12.26 8.61
C ALA A 176 -26.34 12.40 9.60
N VAL A 177 -25.58 13.50 9.53
CA VAL A 177 -24.47 13.73 10.47
C VAL A 177 -24.95 13.97 11.90
N LEU A 178 -26.12 14.57 12.09
CA LEU A 178 -26.73 14.74 13.42
C LEU A 178 -27.17 13.41 14.02
N VAL A 179 -27.67 12.47 13.20
CA VAL A 179 -28.09 11.14 13.68
C VAL A 179 -26.88 10.27 14.02
N ILE A 180 -25.84 10.25 13.18
CA ILE A 180 -24.68 9.38 13.40
C ILE A 180 -23.63 10.00 14.33
N GLY A 181 -23.57 11.32 14.46
CA GLY A 181 -22.62 12.04 15.32
C GLY A 181 -21.18 12.13 14.77
N PRO A 182 -20.28 12.79 15.52
CA PRO A 182 -18.91 13.07 15.06
C PRO A 182 -17.98 11.87 15.10
N ARG A 183 -16.91 11.87 14.30
CA ARG A 183 -15.89 10.80 14.30
C ARG A 183 -15.16 10.74 15.64
N LEU A 184 -14.75 9.53 16.02
CA LEU A 184 -14.00 9.29 17.25
C LEU A 184 -12.73 10.12 17.30
N GLY A 185 -12.58 10.89 18.38
CA GLY A 185 -11.39 11.70 18.65
C GLY A 185 -11.32 13.05 17.91
N ARG A 186 -12.23 13.37 16.97
CA ARG A 186 -12.19 14.62 16.18
C ARG A 186 -12.23 15.89 17.03
N PHE A 187 -12.97 15.85 18.14
CA PHE A 187 -13.21 16.99 19.05
C PHE A 187 -12.72 16.72 20.48
N SER A 188 -11.75 15.82 20.66
CA SER A 188 -11.17 15.55 21.98
C SER A 188 -10.29 16.71 22.46
N ARG A 189 -10.29 16.99 23.78
CA ARG A 189 -9.44 18.02 24.43
C ARG A 189 -7.95 17.68 24.46
N GLN A 190 -7.59 16.41 24.21
CA GLN A 190 -6.19 16.05 24.04
C GLN A 190 -5.75 16.48 22.65
N ASP A 191 -4.91 17.51 22.62
CA ASP A 191 -4.29 18.14 21.45
C ASP A 191 -3.56 17.10 20.56
N PHE A 192 -4.30 16.36 19.75
CA PHE A 192 -3.78 15.73 18.53
C PHE A 192 -3.69 16.84 17.47
N THR A 193 -2.75 17.76 17.66
CA THR A 193 -2.46 18.93 16.79
C THR A 193 -2.01 18.56 15.36
N GLN A 194 -2.20 17.31 14.93
CA GLN A 194 -1.94 16.83 13.57
C GLN A 194 -3.03 15.85 13.12
N GLN A 195 -4.17 16.35 12.67
CA GLN A 195 -5.12 15.58 11.86
C GLN A 195 -5.22 16.16 10.45
N SER A 196 -4.10 16.18 9.72
CA SER A 196 -4.18 16.07 8.25
C SER A 196 -4.45 14.60 7.94
N SER A 197 -5.73 14.21 8.05
CA SER A 197 -6.20 12.83 7.92
C SER A 197 -6.56 12.45 6.48
N SER A 198 -6.20 13.28 5.50
CA SER A 198 -6.51 13.06 4.08
C SER A 198 -5.61 11.99 3.49
N SER A 199 -6.16 11.06 2.70
CA SER A 199 -5.39 9.97 2.13
C SER A 199 -4.47 10.40 1.00
N ASP A 200 -4.97 11.33 0.17
CA ASP A 200 -4.37 11.74 -1.10
C ASP A 200 -4.92 13.12 -1.54
N ILE A 201 -4.15 14.18 -1.31
CA ILE A 201 -4.56 15.54 -1.66
C ILE A 201 -4.55 15.79 -3.18
N PRO A 202 -3.54 15.35 -3.96
CA PRO A 202 -3.60 15.41 -5.42
C PRO A 202 -4.87 14.79 -6.02
N LEU A 203 -5.33 13.66 -5.49
CA LEU A 203 -6.59 13.04 -5.91
C LEU A 203 -7.80 13.96 -5.65
N ALA A 204 -7.83 14.64 -4.51
CA ALA A 204 -8.90 15.61 -4.21
C ALA A 204 -8.89 16.82 -5.16
N PHE A 205 -7.69 17.30 -5.55
CA PHE A 205 -7.56 18.35 -6.56
C PHE A 205 -8.06 17.89 -7.93
N LEU A 206 -7.70 16.68 -8.36
CA LEU A 206 -8.21 16.08 -9.59
C LEU A 206 -9.74 16.00 -9.55
N GLY A 207 -10.32 15.54 -8.43
CA GLY A 207 -11.76 15.50 -8.25
C GLY A 207 -12.42 16.87 -8.34
N THR A 208 -11.82 17.90 -7.75
CA THR A 208 -12.32 19.28 -7.84
C THR A 208 -12.32 19.79 -9.28
N LEU A 209 -11.27 19.49 -10.06
CA LEU A 209 -11.20 19.85 -11.49
C LEU A 209 -12.26 19.11 -12.31
N LEU A 210 -12.47 17.81 -12.07
CA LEU A 210 -13.51 17.03 -12.73
C LEU A 210 -14.91 17.56 -12.42
N LEU A 211 -15.18 17.93 -11.17
CA LEU A 211 -16.44 18.58 -10.78
C LEU A 211 -16.61 19.91 -11.49
N TRP A 212 -15.54 20.73 -11.57
CA TRP A 212 -15.59 22.02 -12.25
C TRP A 212 -15.89 21.87 -13.75
N SER A 213 -15.25 20.92 -14.43
CA SER A 213 -15.54 20.60 -15.83
C SER A 213 -16.94 20.04 -16.02
N GLY A 214 -17.39 19.13 -15.15
CA GLY A 214 -18.74 18.57 -15.20
C GLY A 214 -19.84 19.63 -14.99
N TRP A 215 -19.55 20.66 -14.19
CA TRP A 215 -20.47 21.78 -13.95
C TRP A 215 -20.84 22.58 -15.21
N LEU A 216 -20.00 22.52 -16.25
CA LEU A 216 -20.31 23.09 -17.56
C LEU A 216 -21.50 22.41 -18.20
N GLY A 217 -21.56 21.07 -18.15
CA GLY A 217 -22.73 20.31 -18.57
C GLY A 217 -23.90 20.49 -17.60
N PHE A 218 -23.63 20.61 -16.30
CA PHE A 218 -24.66 20.77 -15.27
C PHE A 218 -25.48 22.06 -15.47
N ASN A 219 -24.80 23.20 -15.61
CA ASN A 219 -25.48 24.47 -15.84
C ASN A 219 -25.84 24.66 -17.31
N GLY A 220 -24.94 24.33 -18.24
CA GLY A 220 -25.17 24.52 -19.67
C GLY A 220 -26.28 23.63 -20.24
N GLY A 221 -26.42 22.40 -19.76
CA GLY A 221 -27.45 21.46 -20.24
C GLY A 221 -28.88 21.84 -19.83
N ASN A 222 -29.05 22.63 -18.76
CA ASN A 222 -30.37 23.09 -18.29
C ASN A 222 -31.02 24.15 -19.18
N THR A 223 -30.35 24.56 -20.27
CA THR A 223 -31.02 25.31 -21.34
C THR A 223 -31.96 24.44 -22.17
N PHE A 224 -31.77 23.11 -22.15
CA PHE A 224 -32.46 22.13 -23.00
C PHE A 224 -32.35 22.39 -24.52
N ALA A 225 -31.51 23.34 -24.92
CA ALA A 225 -31.31 23.77 -26.30
C ALA A 225 -29.92 24.38 -26.47
N PHE A 226 -29.34 24.20 -27.66
CA PHE A 226 -28.06 24.81 -28.00
C PHE A 226 -28.29 26.17 -28.67
N ASN A 227 -28.18 27.25 -27.88
CA ASN A 227 -28.48 28.61 -28.31
C ASN A 227 -27.50 29.65 -27.71
N ASP A 228 -27.70 30.93 -28.05
CA ASP A 228 -26.82 32.05 -27.65
C ASP A 228 -26.73 32.29 -26.13
N GLN A 229 -27.56 31.64 -25.31
CA GLN A 229 -27.46 31.70 -23.86
C GLN A 229 -26.37 30.76 -23.32
N VAL A 230 -26.11 29.63 -24.00
CA VAL A 230 -25.17 28.60 -23.54
C VAL A 230 -23.79 29.19 -23.25
N PRO A 231 -23.12 29.94 -24.16
CA PRO A 231 -21.78 30.48 -23.86
C PRO A 231 -21.75 31.39 -22.64
N LYS A 232 -22.81 32.21 -22.44
CA LYS A 232 -22.92 33.12 -21.29
C LYS A 232 -23.04 32.35 -19.98
N ILE A 233 -23.84 31.28 -19.97
CA ILE A 233 -24.01 30.39 -18.82
C ILE A 233 -22.69 29.71 -18.46
N LEU A 234 -21.96 29.20 -19.45
CA LEU A 234 -20.66 28.55 -19.24
C LEU A 234 -19.64 29.53 -18.63
N VAL A 235 -19.52 30.73 -19.19
CA VAL A 235 -18.60 31.77 -18.67
C VAL A 235 -18.99 32.19 -17.25
N ASN A 236 -20.28 32.45 -16.98
CA ASN A 236 -20.74 32.79 -15.63
C ASN A 236 -20.42 31.68 -14.61
N THR A 237 -20.57 30.41 -15.01
CA THR A 237 -20.27 29.24 -14.17
C THR A 237 -18.77 29.16 -13.85
N LEU A 238 -17.92 29.26 -14.87
CA LEU A 238 -16.46 29.22 -14.71
C LEU A 238 -15.96 30.32 -13.77
N PHE A 239 -16.38 31.56 -14.02
CA PHE A 239 -15.92 32.70 -13.23
C PHE A 239 -16.51 32.72 -11.82
N SER A 240 -17.72 32.19 -11.60
CA SER A 240 -18.26 32.03 -10.25
C SER A 240 -17.44 31.03 -9.42
N GLY A 241 -17.06 29.88 -10.01
CA GLY A 241 -16.13 28.94 -9.38
C GLY A 241 -14.77 29.58 -9.08
N ALA A 242 -14.22 30.33 -10.04
CA ALA A 242 -12.96 31.07 -9.86
C ALA A 242 -13.06 32.18 -8.80
N ALA A 243 -14.22 32.81 -8.61
CA ALA A 243 -14.41 33.79 -7.56
C ALA A 243 -14.50 33.15 -6.17
N GLY A 244 -15.05 31.93 -6.07
CA GLY A 244 -15.23 31.23 -4.80
C GLY A 244 -13.92 30.90 -4.05
N LEU A 245 -12.79 30.77 -4.76
CA LEU A 245 -11.47 30.56 -4.15
C LEU A 245 -10.84 31.84 -3.56
N THR A 246 -11.36 33.03 -3.91
CA THR A 246 -10.74 34.30 -3.50
C THR A 246 -10.79 34.51 -1.99
N ALA A 247 -11.91 34.19 -1.34
CA ALA A 247 -12.07 34.35 0.10
C ALA A 247 -11.08 33.49 0.93
N PRO A 248 -10.93 32.17 0.66
CA PRO A 248 -9.88 31.36 1.27
C PRO A 248 -8.46 31.90 1.07
N LEU A 249 -8.14 32.40 -0.14
CA LEU A 249 -6.81 32.96 -0.43
C LEU A 249 -6.56 34.28 0.29
N LEU A 250 -7.55 35.17 0.36
CA LEU A 250 -7.44 36.44 1.11
C LEU A 250 -7.25 36.19 2.61
N LEU A 251 -7.95 35.19 3.18
CA LEU A 251 -7.74 34.79 4.56
C LEU A 251 -6.32 34.26 4.80
N MET A 252 -5.76 33.52 3.83
CA MET A 252 -4.37 33.09 3.89
C MET A 252 -3.41 34.29 3.88
N LEU A 253 -3.58 35.24 2.96
CA LEU A 253 -2.74 36.43 2.85
C LEU A 253 -2.79 37.32 4.11
N GLY A 254 -3.94 37.37 4.79
CA GLY A 254 -4.12 38.10 6.05
C GLY A 254 -3.66 37.35 7.30
N SER A 255 -3.35 36.05 7.21
CA SER A 255 -2.96 35.23 8.36
C SER A 255 -1.44 35.21 8.53
N ARG A 256 -0.96 35.21 9.79
CA ARG A 256 0.48 35.01 10.10
C ARG A 256 0.96 33.58 9.81
N HIS A 257 0.06 32.66 9.52
CA HIS A 257 0.37 31.27 9.22
C HIS A 257 0.68 31.07 7.73
N HIS A 258 1.90 30.63 7.43
CA HIS A 258 2.42 30.42 6.06
C HIS A 258 1.90 29.14 5.36
N LYS A 259 0.77 28.57 5.80
CA LYS A 259 0.24 27.31 5.25
C LYS A 259 -0.99 27.59 4.38
N VAL A 260 -0.97 27.11 3.14
CA VAL A 260 -2.11 27.20 2.22
C VAL A 260 -3.23 26.27 2.72
N PRO A 261 -4.45 26.79 2.99
CA PRO A 261 -5.57 25.98 3.45
C PRO A 261 -6.23 25.25 2.27
N PHE A 262 -5.53 24.24 1.70
CA PHE A 262 -5.93 23.54 0.47
C PHE A 262 -7.39 23.07 0.46
N LYS A 263 -7.93 22.56 1.58
CA LYS A 263 -9.33 22.13 1.69
C LYS A 263 -10.31 23.30 1.50
N LEU A 264 -10.03 24.44 2.12
CA LEU A 264 -10.87 25.64 1.97
C LEU A 264 -10.78 26.20 0.54
N VAL A 265 -9.62 26.12 -0.11
CA VAL A 265 -9.47 26.55 -1.51
C VAL A 265 -10.33 25.69 -2.45
N MET A 266 -10.21 24.36 -2.37
CA MET A 266 -11.04 23.43 -3.17
C MET A 266 -12.54 23.61 -2.90
N ASN A 267 -12.94 23.63 -1.61
CA ASN A 267 -14.33 23.85 -1.24
C ASN A 267 -14.83 25.24 -1.63
N GLY A 268 -13.94 26.25 -1.70
CA GLY A 268 -14.26 27.60 -2.18
C GLY A 268 -14.66 27.59 -3.65
N VAL A 269 -13.92 26.89 -4.50
CA VAL A 269 -14.27 26.69 -5.92
C VAL A 269 -15.66 26.05 -6.04
N LEU A 270 -15.86 24.92 -5.33
CA LEU A 270 -17.14 24.20 -5.38
C LEU A 270 -18.30 25.05 -4.86
N ALA A 271 -18.11 25.82 -3.78
CA ALA A 271 -19.12 26.73 -3.25
C ALA A 271 -19.50 27.83 -4.24
N GLY A 272 -18.53 28.38 -4.97
CA GLY A 272 -18.78 29.35 -6.03
C GLY A 272 -19.60 28.76 -7.18
N LEU A 273 -19.31 27.52 -7.57
CA LEU A 273 -20.09 26.79 -8.57
C LEU A 273 -21.53 26.56 -8.11
N VAL A 274 -21.72 26.01 -6.89
CA VAL A 274 -23.04 25.80 -6.27
C VAL A 274 -23.86 27.09 -6.20
N ALA A 275 -23.24 28.22 -5.82
CA ALA A 275 -23.93 29.50 -5.70
C ALA A 275 -24.42 30.03 -7.06
N SER A 276 -23.75 29.70 -8.17
CA SER A 276 -24.18 30.14 -9.51
C SER A 276 -25.31 29.29 -10.11
N THR A 277 -25.47 28.05 -9.67
CA THR A 277 -26.34 27.04 -10.28
C THR A 277 -27.80 27.50 -10.45
N ALA A 278 -28.35 28.30 -9.52
CA ALA A 278 -29.72 28.80 -9.62
C ALA A 278 -29.89 30.02 -10.56
N ASN A 279 -28.83 30.78 -10.82
CA ASN A 279 -28.92 32.13 -11.40
C ASN A 279 -28.07 32.36 -12.66
N CYS A 280 -27.19 31.43 -13.05
CA CYS A 280 -26.19 31.63 -14.11
C CYS A 280 -26.77 32.04 -15.48
N HIS A 281 -28.03 31.72 -15.78
CA HIS A 281 -28.74 32.13 -17.01
C HIS A 281 -29.23 33.58 -16.99
N ALA A 282 -29.47 34.15 -15.81
CA ALA A 282 -30.18 35.42 -15.61
C ALA A 282 -29.28 36.54 -15.05
N VAL A 283 -27.98 36.31 -14.86
CA VAL A 283 -27.06 37.29 -14.25
C VAL A 283 -25.96 37.73 -15.21
N SER A 284 -25.42 38.93 -14.97
CA SER A 284 -24.19 39.40 -15.63
C SER A 284 -22.95 38.66 -15.11
N LEU A 285 -21.84 38.71 -15.86
CA LEU A 285 -20.55 38.16 -15.42
C LEU A 285 -20.04 38.82 -14.13
N SER A 286 -20.19 40.13 -14.00
CA SER A 286 -19.84 40.86 -12.78
C SER A 286 -20.65 40.39 -11.57
N SER A 287 -21.94 40.14 -11.77
CA SER A 287 -22.80 39.59 -10.72
C SER A 287 -22.41 38.15 -10.39
N ALA A 288 -22.10 37.31 -11.39
CA ALA A 288 -21.64 35.94 -11.19
C ALA A 288 -20.35 35.87 -10.34
N LEU A 289 -19.38 36.78 -10.58
CA LEU A 289 -18.18 36.92 -9.76
C LEU A 289 -18.51 37.24 -8.29
N VAL A 290 -19.41 38.19 -8.05
CA VAL A 290 -19.85 38.55 -6.68
C VAL A 290 -20.58 37.38 -6.02
N ILE A 291 -21.49 36.73 -6.74
CA ILE A 291 -22.26 35.59 -6.24
C ILE A 291 -21.32 34.45 -5.84
N GLY A 292 -20.34 34.12 -6.69
CA GLY A 292 -19.36 33.08 -6.41
C GLY A 292 -18.44 33.41 -5.24
N GLY A 293 -17.93 34.65 -5.18
CA GLY A 293 -17.09 35.12 -4.07
C GLY A 293 -17.82 35.10 -2.72
N VAL A 294 -19.08 35.55 -2.68
CA VAL A 294 -19.93 35.46 -1.48
C VAL A 294 -20.26 34.00 -1.16
N GLY A 295 -20.46 33.14 -2.17
CA GLY A 295 -20.59 31.69 -1.97
C GLY A 295 -19.39 31.09 -1.21
N GLY A 296 -18.17 31.49 -1.58
CA GLY A 296 -16.95 31.11 -0.85
C GLY A 296 -16.94 31.59 0.61
N LEU A 297 -17.35 32.84 0.87
CA LEU A 297 -17.47 33.38 2.24
C LEU A 297 -18.52 32.63 3.07
N VAL A 298 -19.68 32.35 2.48
CA VAL A 298 -20.77 31.60 3.13
C VAL A 298 -20.31 30.18 3.48
N MET A 299 -19.57 29.52 2.58
CA MET A 299 -18.98 28.21 2.86
C MET A 299 -18.00 28.27 4.04
N MET A 300 -17.11 29.25 4.08
CA MET A 300 -16.15 29.40 5.18
C MET A 300 -16.85 29.65 6.52
N GLY A 301 -17.86 30.52 6.54
CA GLY A 301 -18.69 30.77 7.71
C GLY A 301 -19.46 29.51 8.15
N GLY A 302 -20.00 28.76 7.20
CA GLY A 302 -20.66 27.47 7.43
C GLY A 302 -19.73 26.44 8.04
N ASN A 303 -18.51 26.27 7.50
CA ASN A 303 -17.51 25.36 8.05
C ASN A 303 -17.15 25.75 9.50
N ALA A 304 -16.88 27.03 9.76
CA ALA A 304 -16.57 27.51 11.11
C ALA A 304 -17.73 27.30 12.09
N LEU A 305 -18.98 27.47 11.64
CA LEU A 305 -20.16 27.21 12.45
C LEU A 305 -20.30 25.73 12.81
N LEU A 306 -20.14 24.82 11.83
CA LEU A 306 -20.19 23.38 12.07
C LEU A 306 -19.10 22.94 13.07
N GLU A 307 -17.88 23.46 12.92
CA GLU A 307 -16.78 23.20 13.86
C GLU A 307 -17.11 23.70 15.28
N LYS A 308 -17.65 24.92 15.41
CA LYS A 308 -18.06 25.49 16.71
C LYS A 308 -19.16 24.67 17.38
N LEU A 309 -20.08 24.10 16.58
CA LEU A 309 -21.17 23.25 17.05
C LEU A 309 -20.75 21.78 17.24
N HIS A 310 -19.49 21.44 17.01
CA HIS A 310 -18.97 20.06 17.05
C HIS A 310 -19.72 19.10 16.11
N ILE A 311 -20.16 19.61 14.95
CA ILE A 311 -20.75 18.81 13.88
C ILE A 311 -19.63 18.45 12.90
N ASP A 312 -19.38 17.15 12.74
CA ASP A 312 -18.28 16.63 11.94
C ASP A 312 -18.73 16.28 10.52
N ASP A 313 -18.37 17.16 9.59
CA ASP A 313 -18.48 16.95 8.15
C ASP A 313 -17.09 16.61 7.58
N VAL A 314 -16.96 15.40 7.02
CA VAL A 314 -15.66 14.85 6.64
C VAL A 314 -15.02 15.66 5.52
N VAL A 315 -15.78 15.91 4.45
CA VAL A 315 -15.29 16.59 3.24
C VAL A 315 -15.68 18.07 3.21
N GLY A 316 -16.65 18.48 4.03
CA GLY A 316 -17.22 19.82 4.00
C GLY A 316 -18.41 19.95 3.05
N ALA A 317 -19.08 18.83 2.74
CA ALA A 317 -20.21 18.79 1.82
C ALA A 317 -21.37 19.70 2.26
N ILE A 318 -21.70 19.75 3.55
CA ILE A 318 -22.73 20.65 4.10
C ILE A 318 -22.31 22.10 3.87
N SER A 319 -21.06 22.46 4.18
CA SER A 319 -20.57 23.84 4.01
C SER A 319 -20.53 24.28 2.54
N VAL A 320 -20.28 23.37 1.60
CA VAL A 320 -20.21 23.65 0.16
C VAL A 320 -21.60 23.71 -0.46
N HIS A 321 -22.51 22.82 -0.08
CA HIS A 321 -23.77 22.63 -0.78
C HIS A 321 -24.96 23.34 -0.11
N LEU A 322 -25.02 23.36 1.23
CA LEU A 322 -26.17 23.91 1.94
C LEU A 322 -26.15 25.45 1.96
N GLY A 323 -25.13 26.05 2.57
CA GLY A 323 -25.03 27.51 2.70
C GLY A 323 -24.98 28.22 1.35
N PRO A 324 -24.02 27.86 0.47
CA PRO A 324 -23.93 28.41 -0.88
C PRO A 324 -25.16 28.10 -1.76
N GLY A 325 -25.83 26.97 -1.55
CA GLY A 325 -27.09 26.65 -2.25
C GLY A 325 -28.23 27.59 -1.88
N ILE A 326 -28.38 27.87 -0.58
CA ILE A 326 -29.32 28.88 -0.07
C ILE A 326 -28.97 30.25 -0.62
N TRP A 327 -27.70 30.67 -0.51
CA TRP A 327 -27.23 31.96 -1.02
C TRP A 327 -27.48 32.11 -2.53
N GLY A 328 -27.11 31.12 -3.33
CA GLY A 328 -27.29 31.14 -4.78
C GLY A 328 -28.75 31.28 -5.20
N THR A 329 -29.65 30.65 -4.44
CA THR A 329 -31.11 30.73 -4.64
C THR A 329 -31.65 32.10 -4.28
N MET A 330 -31.17 32.70 -3.20
CA MET A 330 -31.51 34.08 -2.84
C MET A 330 -30.94 35.10 -3.84
N ALA A 331 -29.74 34.83 -4.37
CA ALA A 331 -29.07 35.68 -5.34
C ALA A 331 -29.84 35.79 -6.67
N VAL A 332 -30.68 34.82 -7.02
CA VAL A 332 -31.60 34.91 -8.17
C VAL A 332 -32.44 36.19 -8.09
N ALA A 333 -33.07 36.44 -6.95
CA ALA A 333 -33.90 37.63 -6.79
C ALA A 333 -33.07 38.92 -6.66
N LEU A 334 -31.87 38.85 -6.07
CA LEU A 334 -31.05 40.03 -5.82
C LEU A 334 -30.34 40.54 -7.10
N PHE A 335 -29.83 39.63 -7.93
CA PHE A 335 -28.99 39.95 -9.08
C PHE A 335 -29.60 39.55 -10.43
N GLY A 336 -30.61 38.70 -10.44
CA GLY A 336 -31.25 38.25 -11.67
C GLY A 336 -31.93 39.39 -12.43
N ASP A 337 -31.82 39.32 -13.75
CA ASP A 337 -32.56 40.12 -14.71
C ASP A 337 -34.01 39.64 -14.76
N LEU A 338 -34.94 40.48 -14.30
CA LEU A 338 -36.36 40.12 -14.16
C LEU A 338 -37.01 39.79 -15.51
N GLU A 339 -36.56 40.39 -16.61
CA GLU A 339 -37.09 40.08 -17.94
C GLU A 339 -36.67 38.68 -18.37
N ARG A 340 -35.41 38.29 -18.09
CA ARG A 340 -34.92 36.94 -18.37
C ARG A 340 -35.50 35.88 -17.46
N LEU A 341 -35.79 36.22 -16.20
CA LEU A 341 -36.45 35.31 -15.28
C LEU A 341 -37.89 35.00 -15.72
N GLY A 342 -38.55 35.94 -16.40
CA GLY A 342 -39.85 35.71 -17.05
C GLY A 342 -41.00 35.37 -16.10
N THR A 343 -40.87 35.67 -14.80
CA THR A 343 -41.88 35.31 -13.79
C THR A 343 -43.03 36.31 -13.67
N GLY A 344 -42.89 37.50 -14.24
CA GLY A 344 -43.85 38.61 -14.07
C GLY A 344 -43.88 39.20 -12.65
N LEU A 345 -42.96 38.77 -11.76
CA LEU A 345 -42.89 39.23 -10.38
C LEU A 345 -41.98 40.45 -10.25
N SER A 346 -42.30 41.34 -9.29
CA SER A 346 -41.37 42.37 -8.85
C SER A 346 -40.17 41.73 -8.14
N ARG A 347 -39.04 42.45 -8.04
CA ARG A 347 -37.84 41.94 -7.35
C ARG A 347 -38.11 41.49 -5.92
N TRP A 348 -38.95 42.22 -5.17
CA TRP A 348 -39.35 41.87 -3.80
C TRP A 348 -40.26 40.65 -3.73
N ALA A 349 -41.20 40.53 -4.68
CA ALA A 349 -42.03 39.33 -4.80
C ALA A 349 -41.18 38.10 -5.15
N GLN A 350 -40.24 38.24 -6.10
CA GLN A 350 -39.28 37.19 -6.44
C GLN A 350 -38.46 36.79 -5.22
N LEU A 351 -37.94 37.74 -4.44
CA LEU A 351 -37.19 37.44 -3.22
C LEU A 351 -38.01 36.65 -2.21
N THR A 352 -39.29 36.99 -2.06
CA THR A 352 -40.22 36.29 -1.18
C THR A 352 -40.45 34.85 -1.63
N VAL A 353 -40.60 34.62 -2.92
CA VAL A 353 -40.78 33.28 -3.50
C VAL A 353 -39.49 32.45 -3.42
N GLN A 354 -38.32 33.06 -3.64
CA GLN A 354 -37.03 32.37 -3.44
C GLN A 354 -36.87 31.95 -1.96
N LEU A 355 -37.21 32.83 -1.02
CA LEU A 355 -37.17 32.53 0.41
C LEU A 355 -38.17 31.43 0.79
N SER A 356 -39.40 31.47 0.27
CA SER A 356 -40.39 30.43 0.53
C SER A 356 -39.94 29.07 0.00
N GLY A 357 -39.32 29.02 -1.19
CA GLY A 357 -38.73 27.80 -1.74
C GLY A 357 -37.57 27.24 -0.91
N VAL A 358 -36.66 28.09 -0.44
CA VAL A 358 -35.57 27.69 0.47
C VAL A 358 -36.12 27.12 1.78
N LEU A 359 -37.11 27.78 2.38
CA LEU A 359 -37.74 27.33 3.62
C LEU A 359 -38.53 26.03 3.43
N ALA A 360 -39.29 25.91 2.35
CA ALA A 360 -40.02 24.70 1.99
C ALA A 360 -39.06 23.51 1.78
N CYS A 361 -37.94 23.74 1.08
CA CYS A 361 -36.88 22.74 0.92
C CYS A 361 -36.33 22.31 2.28
N GLY A 362 -35.90 23.27 3.11
CA GLY A 362 -35.34 22.99 4.43
C GLY A 362 -36.31 22.21 5.31
N VAL A 363 -37.56 22.65 5.43
CA VAL A 363 -38.58 21.97 6.25
C VAL A 363 -38.85 20.57 5.73
N TRP A 364 -39.11 20.38 4.44
CA TRP A 364 -39.40 19.07 3.87
C TRP A 364 -38.21 18.13 3.99
N VAL A 365 -37.06 18.52 3.46
CA VAL A 365 -35.89 17.66 3.29
C VAL A 365 -35.29 17.31 4.65
N PHE A 366 -35.02 18.32 5.49
CA PHE A 366 -34.40 18.09 6.79
C PHE A 366 -35.30 17.26 7.71
N THR A 367 -36.59 17.60 7.80
CA THR A 367 -37.52 16.89 8.69
C THR A 367 -37.74 15.46 8.24
N THR A 368 -37.98 15.24 6.94
CA THR A 368 -38.22 13.89 6.39
C THR A 368 -36.97 13.02 6.51
N ALA A 369 -35.79 13.57 6.19
CA ALA A 369 -34.53 12.86 6.36
C ALA A 369 -34.26 12.56 7.83
N LEU A 370 -34.41 13.52 8.74
CA LEU A 370 -34.13 13.34 10.17
C LEU A 370 -35.06 12.28 10.78
N LEU A 371 -36.37 12.40 10.56
CA LEU A 371 -37.34 11.43 11.09
C LEU A 371 -37.14 10.05 10.46
N GLY A 372 -36.92 9.98 9.15
CA GLY A 372 -36.66 8.73 8.43
C GLY A 372 -35.40 8.03 8.94
N LEU A 373 -34.30 8.77 9.13
CA LEU A 373 -33.04 8.21 9.63
C LEU A 373 -33.10 7.85 11.12
N LEU A 374 -33.81 8.61 11.96
CA LEU A 374 -34.04 8.25 13.35
C LEU A 374 -34.87 6.97 13.49
N ALA A 375 -35.90 6.82 12.66
CA ALA A 375 -36.70 5.60 12.61
C ALA A 375 -35.87 4.41 12.11
N LEU A 376 -35.14 4.59 11.01
CA LEU A 376 -34.30 3.55 10.43
C LEU A 376 -33.20 3.09 11.39
N ASN A 377 -32.57 4.03 12.11
CA ASN A 377 -31.49 3.73 13.07
C ASN A 377 -31.94 2.81 14.23
N ARG A 378 -33.24 2.59 14.40
CA ARG A 378 -33.78 1.65 15.39
C ARG A 378 -33.69 0.19 14.95
N TRP A 379 -33.60 -0.07 13.66
CA TRP A 379 -33.60 -1.42 13.07
C TRP A 379 -32.28 -1.71 12.34
N VAL A 380 -31.74 -0.70 11.65
CA VAL A 380 -30.48 -0.76 10.91
C VAL A 380 -29.52 0.25 11.53
N PRO A 381 -28.47 -0.20 12.26
CA PRO A 381 -27.53 0.72 12.86
C PRO A 381 -26.83 1.54 11.77
N LEU A 382 -27.01 2.86 11.80
CA LEU A 382 -26.45 3.76 10.81
C LEU A 382 -24.97 4.04 11.06
N ARG A 383 -24.49 3.90 12.30
CA ARG A 383 -23.08 4.09 12.66
C ARG A 383 -22.39 2.75 12.94
N VAL A 384 -21.18 2.58 12.43
CA VAL A 384 -20.32 1.43 12.77
C VAL A 384 -19.93 1.46 14.26
N SER A 385 -19.56 0.31 14.82
CA SER A 385 -19.06 0.23 16.20
C SER A 385 -17.72 0.97 16.37
N ARG A 386 -17.39 1.36 17.61
CA ARG A 386 -16.12 2.06 17.89
C ARG A 386 -14.89 1.28 17.44
N LYS A 387 -14.91 -0.04 17.56
CA LYS A 387 -13.83 -0.93 17.11
C LYS A 387 -13.68 -0.88 15.59
N GLN A 388 -14.78 -0.94 14.85
CA GLN A 388 -14.78 -0.89 13.39
C GLN A 388 -14.31 0.49 12.87
N GLU A 389 -14.76 1.57 13.49
CA GLU A 389 -14.30 2.93 13.13
C GLU A 389 -12.80 3.12 13.39
N TYR A 390 -12.26 2.54 14.46
CA TYR A 390 -10.82 2.52 14.71
C TYR A 390 -10.07 1.69 13.66
N LEU A 391 -10.60 0.51 13.32
CA LEU A 391 -10.05 -0.38 12.29
C LEU A 391 -9.97 0.27 10.91
N GLY A 392 -11.03 1.00 10.54
CA GLY A 392 -11.27 1.49 9.19
C GLY A 392 -12.26 0.61 8.42
N LEU A 393 -13.12 1.27 7.64
CA LEU A 393 -14.25 0.64 6.97
C LEU A 393 -13.82 -0.24 5.79
N ASN A 394 -12.63 -0.02 5.23
CA ASN A 394 -12.06 -0.92 4.22
C ASN A 394 -11.96 -2.35 4.76
N VAL A 395 -11.53 -2.49 6.02
CA VAL A 395 -11.42 -3.80 6.68
C VAL A 395 -12.77 -4.23 7.23
N SER A 396 -13.44 -3.38 8.01
CA SER A 396 -14.60 -3.82 8.78
C SER A 396 -15.87 -4.09 7.98
N GLU A 397 -16.03 -3.45 6.82
CA GLU A 397 -17.21 -3.61 5.96
C GLU A 397 -16.89 -4.37 4.67
N HIS A 398 -15.67 -4.21 4.12
CA HIS A 398 -15.30 -4.82 2.84
C HIS A 398 -14.28 -5.96 2.96
N GLY A 399 -13.78 -6.26 4.15
CA GLY A 399 -12.80 -7.33 4.36
C GLY A 399 -11.45 -7.08 3.66
N VAL A 400 -11.22 -5.86 3.15
CA VAL A 400 -9.97 -5.50 2.48
C VAL A 400 -8.95 -5.15 3.55
N SER A 401 -8.27 -6.16 4.08
CA SER A 401 -7.16 -5.99 4.98
C SER A 401 -5.89 -5.63 4.19
N ASN A 402 -5.45 -4.39 4.35
CA ASN A 402 -4.14 -3.99 3.84
C ASN A 402 -3.05 -4.54 4.78
N GLU A 403 -1.82 -4.66 4.27
CA GLU A 403 -0.66 -5.13 5.03
C GLU A 403 -0.47 -4.40 6.38
N LEU A 404 -0.85 -3.12 6.44
CA LEU A 404 -0.77 -2.29 7.64
C LEU A 404 -1.70 -2.81 8.75
N HIS A 405 -2.86 -3.32 8.37
CA HIS A 405 -3.80 -3.92 9.30
C HIS A 405 -3.26 -5.25 9.85
N HIS A 406 -2.71 -6.10 8.98
CA HIS A 406 -2.08 -7.35 9.39
C HIS A 406 -0.95 -7.10 10.39
N LEU A 407 -0.05 -6.14 10.11
CA LEU A 407 1.01 -5.75 11.04
C LEU A 407 0.46 -5.35 12.41
N PHE A 408 -0.53 -4.46 12.48
CA PHE A 408 -1.10 -4.04 13.77
C PHE A 408 -1.78 -5.18 14.53
N SER A 409 -2.48 -6.08 13.84
CA SER A 409 -3.11 -7.24 14.47
C SER A 409 -2.06 -8.16 15.10
N THR A 410 -0.95 -8.41 14.41
CA THR A 410 0.17 -9.21 14.92
C THR A 410 0.82 -8.54 16.13
N MET A 411 1.08 -7.23 16.06
CA MET A 411 1.64 -6.47 17.19
C MET A 411 0.74 -6.52 18.43
N GLN A 412 -0.58 -6.37 18.24
CA GLN A 412 -1.53 -6.42 19.35
C GLN A 412 -1.65 -7.83 19.95
N ALA A 413 -1.56 -8.87 19.12
CA ALA A 413 -1.52 -10.25 19.58
C ALA A 413 -0.28 -10.49 20.47
N HIS A 414 0.91 -10.08 20.00
CA HIS A 414 2.15 -10.21 20.78
C HIS A 414 2.07 -9.47 22.13
N ALA A 415 1.53 -8.26 22.14
CA ALA A 415 1.41 -7.47 23.37
C ALA A 415 0.46 -8.10 24.41
N LYS A 416 -0.61 -8.78 23.97
CA LYS A 416 -1.59 -9.42 24.87
C LYS A 416 -1.16 -10.80 25.35
N THR A 417 -0.58 -11.60 24.47
CA THR A 417 -0.30 -13.01 24.76
C THR A 417 1.14 -13.24 25.23
N GLY A 418 2.05 -12.32 24.92
CA GLY A 418 3.50 -12.54 25.09
C GLY A 418 4.07 -13.62 24.16
N ASN A 419 3.25 -14.25 23.32
CA ASN A 419 3.69 -15.26 22.36
C ASN A 419 4.26 -14.55 21.13
N LEU A 420 5.57 -14.63 20.99
CA LEU A 420 6.32 -13.99 19.91
C LEU A 420 6.51 -14.91 18.69
N ALA A 421 6.13 -16.18 18.75
CA ALA A 421 6.44 -17.17 17.71
C ALA A 421 5.84 -16.83 16.33
N HIS A 422 4.70 -16.14 16.31
CA HIS A 422 4.10 -15.67 15.06
C HIS A 422 4.83 -14.42 14.56
N ARG A 423 5.06 -14.29 13.26
CA ARG A 423 5.74 -13.12 12.67
C ARG A 423 4.76 -12.23 11.95
N ALA A 424 5.03 -10.92 11.93
CA ALA A 424 4.25 -9.99 11.12
C ALA A 424 4.56 -10.24 9.64
N ASP A 425 3.53 -10.20 8.80
CA ASP A 425 3.69 -10.43 7.37
C ASP A 425 4.54 -9.33 6.72
N VAL A 426 5.45 -9.73 5.85
CA VAL A 426 6.39 -8.84 5.15
C VAL A 426 5.96 -8.77 3.70
N GLY A 427 5.09 -7.81 3.39
CA GLY A 427 4.74 -7.47 2.01
C GLY A 427 5.98 -7.06 1.20
N ALA A 428 6.08 -7.56 -0.02
CA ALA A 428 7.18 -7.23 -0.91
C ALA A 428 7.04 -5.78 -1.41
N LEU A 429 8.08 -4.96 -1.22
CA LEU A 429 8.20 -3.60 -1.78
C LEU A 429 7.20 -2.55 -1.24
N THR A 430 6.59 -2.78 -0.08
CA THR A 430 5.72 -1.79 0.56
C THR A 430 6.40 -1.11 1.76
N GLU A 431 6.00 0.13 2.06
CA GLU A 431 6.44 0.85 3.27
C GLU A 431 6.13 0.05 4.53
N VAL A 432 4.96 -0.61 4.56
CA VAL A 432 4.54 -1.45 5.69
C VAL A 432 5.41 -2.69 5.80
N GLY A 433 5.72 -3.36 4.69
CA GLY A 433 6.61 -4.53 4.69
C GLY A 433 8.02 -4.18 5.20
N GLN A 434 8.50 -2.95 4.99
CA GLN A 434 9.73 -2.46 5.64
C GLN A 434 9.55 -2.37 7.16
N ILE A 435 8.45 -1.80 7.64
CA ILE A 435 8.15 -1.72 9.09
C ILE A 435 7.99 -3.12 9.69
N SER A 436 7.27 -4.03 9.03
CA SER A 436 7.12 -5.43 9.45
C SER A 436 8.47 -6.13 9.57
N ARG A 437 9.41 -5.88 8.64
CA ARG A 437 10.79 -6.41 8.72
C ARG A 437 11.52 -5.91 9.96
N TRP A 438 11.52 -4.60 10.20
CA TRP A 438 12.15 -4.01 11.38
C TRP A 438 11.52 -4.52 12.67
N TYR A 439 10.19 -4.61 12.71
CA TYR A 439 9.46 -5.16 13.85
C TYR A 439 9.83 -6.63 14.10
N ASN A 440 9.85 -7.46 13.06
CA ASN A 440 10.26 -8.87 13.18
C ASN A 440 11.72 -9.01 13.63
N GLN A 441 12.62 -8.11 13.24
CA GLN A 441 14.00 -8.07 13.75
C GLN A 441 14.05 -7.73 15.24
N VAL A 442 13.22 -6.79 15.70
CA VAL A 442 13.08 -6.46 17.13
C VAL A 442 12.53 -7.67 17.90
N VAL A 443 11.49 -8.32 17.39
CA VAL A 443 10.92 -9.55 17.99
C VAL A 443 11.98 -10.65 18.06
N ALA A 444 12.75 -10.88 17.01
CA ALA A 444 13.84 -11.87 17.00
C ALA A 444 14.99 -11.50 17.94
N ALA A 445 15.30 -10.20 18.11
CA ALA A 445 16.27 -9.74 19.10
C ALA A 445 15.77 -9.98 20.53
N LEU A 446 14.48 -9.74 20.79
CA LEU A 446 13.84 -9.98 22.08
C LEU A 446 13.81 -11.48 22.41
N GLU A 447 13.43 -12.34 21.47
CA GLU A 447 13.48 -13.80 21.64
C GLU A 447 14.89 -14.30 21.90
N ARG A 448 15.90 -13.81 21.16
CA ARG A 448 17.30 -14.16 21.42
C ARG A 448 17.76 -13.69 22.79
N SER A 449 17.31 -12.52 23.25
CA SER A 449 17.61 -12.01 24.59
C SER A 449 17.00 -12.91 25.67
N ILE A 450 15.70 -13.24 25.54
CA ILE A 450 15.00 -14.15 26.48
C ILE A 450 15.63 -15.54 26.47
N ALA A 451 15.88 -16.12 25.29
CA ALA A 451 16.50 -17.44 25.16
C ALA A 451 17.92 -17.46 25.72
N LYS A 452 18.70 -16.39 25.51
CA LYS A 452 20.04 -16.25 26.09
C LYS A 452 19.98 -16.14 27.60
N THR A 453 19.07 -15.34 28.16
CA THR A 453 18.89 -15.22 29.61
C THR A 453 18.46 -16.55 30.23
N ASN A 454 17.49 -17.26 29.63
CA ASN A 454 17.06 -18.58 30.09
C ASN A 454 18.18 -19.62 29.97
N ALA A 455 18.93 -19.62 28.88
CA ALA A 455 20.08 -20.50 28.73
C ALA A 455 21.14 -20.21 29.80
N ILE A 456 21.47 -18.94 30.07
CA ILE A 456 22.41 -18.57 31.13
C ILE A 456 21.95 -19.11 32.50
N ILE A 457 20.66 -18.99 32.83
CA ILE A 457 20.11 -19.48 34.10
C ILE A 457 20.14 -21.02 34.18
N ILE A 458 19.80 -21.72 33.09
CA ILE A 458 19.75 -23.19 33.03
C ILE A 458 21.16 -23.80 33.01
N THR A 459 22.11 -23.17 32.31
CA THR A 459 23.51 -23.65 32.23
C THR A 459 24.40 -23.12 33.35
N ALA A 460 23.87 -22.29 34.26
CA ALA A 460 24.62 -21.84 35.42
C ALA A 460 25.05 -23.06 36.23
N VAL A 461 26.33 -23.12 36.59
CA VAL A 461 26.88 -24.18 37.45
C VAL A 461 26.45 -23.97 38.90
N ASP A 462 26.29 -22.71 39.29
CA ASP A 462 25.83 -22.34 40.62
C ASP A 462 24.31 -22.55 40.72
N GLY A 463 23.88 -23.05 41.89
CA GLY A 463 22.48 -23.14 42.26
C GLY A 463 21.90 -21.75 42.45
N ILE A 464 21.04 -21.32 41.54
CA ILE A 464 20.33 -20.04 41.62
C ILE A 464 18.93 -20.33 42.17
N MET A 465 18.55 -19.64 43.23
CA MET A 465 17.21 -19.72 43.78
C MET A 465 16.69 -18.36 44.23
N THR A 466 15.37 -18.21 44.25
CA THR A 466 14.73 -17.05 44.88
C THR A 466 14.01 -17.51 46.14
N VAL A 467 14.08 -16.69 47.19
CA VAL A 467 13.41 -16.95 48.46
C VAL A 467 12.65 -15.72 48.95
N ASP A 468 11.59 -15.98 49.72
CA ASP A 468 10.89 -14.91 50.43
C ASP A 468 11.81 -14.31 51.53
N PRO A 469 11.95 -12.97 51.62
CA PRO A 469 12.90 -12.35 52.53
C PRO A 469 12.54 -12.50 54.02
N GLN A 470 11.27 -12.78 54.34
CA GLN A 470 10.78 -12.87 55.72
C GLN A 470 10.71 -14.31 56.21
N THR A 471 10.34 -15.23 55.33
CA THR A 471 10.08 -16.64 55.66
C THR A 471 11.17 -17.59 55.17
N LEU A 472 12.11 -17.13 54.34
CA LEU A 472 13.16 -17.92 53.68
C LEU A 472 12.62 -19.17 52.96
N ILE A 473 11.36 -19.14 52.54
CA ILE A 473 10.73 -20.18 51.73
C ILE A 473 11.23 -20.03 50.29
N ILE A 474 11.64 -21.15 49.69
CA ILE A 474 12.14 -21.19 48.32
C ILE A 474 10.98 -21.01 47.33
N GLN A 475 11.06 -19.99 46.49
CA GLN A 475 10.03 -19.60 45.53
C GLN A 475 10.35 -20.11 44.11
N SER A 476 11.63 -20.15 43.73
CA SER A 476 12.07 -20.72 42.45
C SER A 476 13.51 -21.18 42.53
N THR A 477 13.89 -22.10 41.65
CA THR A 477 15.26 -22.66 41.57
C THR A 477 15.62 -22.92 40.12
N ASN A 478 16.91 -22.89 39.78
CA ASN A 478 17.42 -23.42 38.51
C ASN A 478 17.79 -24.92 38.63
N PRO A 479 17.97 -25.64 37.52
CA PRO A 479 18.32 -27.07 37.53
C PRO A 479 19.64 -27.41 38.25
N ALA A 480 20.56 -26.45 38.40
CA ALA A 480 21.82 -26.66 39.11
C ALA A 480 21.61 -26.99 40.60
N VAL A 481 20.51 -26.55 41.21
CA VAL A 481 20.16 -26.93 42.59
C VAL A 481 19.97 -28.45 42.72
N GLU A 482 19.40 -29.10 41.71
CA GLU A 482 19.26 -30.57 41.68
C GLU A 482 20.62 -31.25 41.55
N MET A 483 21.52 -30.72 40.72
CA MET A 483 22.87 -31.27 40.57
C MET A 483 23.71 -31.12 41.85
N ILE A 484 23.56 -30.01 42.58
CA ILE A 484 24.36 -29.71 43.78
C ILE A 484 23.84 -30.49 45.01
N PHE A 485 22.52 -30.51 45.23
CA PHE A 485 21.94 -31.07 46.45
C PHE A 485 21.28 -32.45 46.27
N GLY A 486 21.08 -32.91 45.04
CA GLY A 486 20.48 -34.21 44.72
C GLY A 486 18.95 -34.26 44.84
N TYR A 487 18.31 -33.17 45.27
CA TYR A 487 16.84 -33.08 45.31
C TYR A 487 16.30 -32.65 43.94
N PRO A 488 15.24 -33.30 43.42
CA PRO A 488 14.52 -32.78 42.26
C PRO A 488 14.12 -31.33 42.52
N TRP A 489 14.60 -30.39 41.70
CA TRP A 489 14.52 -28.95 42.01
C TRP A 489 13.07 -28.45 42.19
N LEU A 490 12.08 -29.11 41.56
CA LEU A 490 10.65 -28.87 41.75
C LEU A 490 10.15 -29.22 43.17
N ASN A 491 10.73 -30.22 43.82
CA ASN A 491 10.34 -30.67 45.16
C ASN A 491 10.93 -29.80 46.28
N VAL A 492 11.87 -28.93 45.93
CA VAL A 492 12.55 -28.00 46.84
C VAL A 492 11.78 -26.69 46.97
N ILE A 493 10.97 -26.34 45.96
CA ILE A 493 10.10 -25.16 45.97
C ILE A 493 9.04 -25.33 47.06
N GLY A 494 8.88 -24.29 47.90
CA GLY A 494 7.98 -24.30 49.06
C GLY A 494 8.62 -24.80 50.36
N GLN A 495 9.85 -25.30 50.34
CA GLN A 495 10.58 -25.70 51.55
C GLN A 495 11.38 -24.52 52.14
N PRO A 496 11.66 -24.53 53.46
CA PRO A 496 12.59 -23.57 54.08
C PRO A 496 14.03 -23.78 53.60
N LEU A 497 14.75 -22.69 53.36
CA LEU A 497 16.17 -22.72 52.94
C LEU A 497 17.08 -23.51 53.90
N THR A 498 16.75 -23.55 55.19
CA THR A 498 17.44 -24.33 56.22
C THR A 498 17.43 -25.84 55.98
N THR A 499 16.64 -26.33 55.02
CA THR A 499 16.62 -27.75 54.60
C THR A 499 17.85 -28.11 53.77
N LEU A 500 18.39 -27.15 53.01
CA LEU A 500 19.54 -27.36 52.12
C LEU A 500 20.85 -26.88 52.73
N VAL A 501 20.78 -25.90 53.64
CA VAL A 501 21.95 -25.22 54.21
C VAL A 501 21.98 -25.41 55.71
N SER A 502 23.06 -26.01 56.21
CA SER A 502 23.38 -26.12 57.63
C SER A 502 24.35 -25.02 58.05
N THR A 503 24.13 -24.43 59.22
CA THR A 503 25.06 -23.47 59.84
C THR A 503 25.69 -24.11 61.06
N ASP A 504 27.03 -24.12 61.15
CA ASP A 504 27.82 -24.85 62.17
C ASP A 504 27.64 -24.38 63.63
N PHE A 505 26.71 -23.47 63.91
CA PHE A 505 26.65 -22.74 65.19
C PHE A 505 25.29 -22.77 65.92
N ALA A 506 24.27 -23.50 65.43
CA ALA A 506 22.93 -23.48 66.05
C ALA A 506 22.48 -24.85 66.58
N GLN A 507 22.18 -24.93 67.89
CA GLN A 507 21.68 -26.16 68.55
C GLN A 507 20.15 -26.39 68.35
N THR A 508 19.42 -25.42 67.78
CA THR A 508 17.97 -25.47 67.53
C THR A 508 17.62 -24.92 66.15
N GLN A 509 16.52 -25.40 65.52
CA GLN A 509 16.10 -24.98 64.18
C GLN A 509 15.81 -23.46 64.08
N ASP A 510 15.24 -22.85 65.13
CA ASP A 510 14.97 -21.41 65.17
C ASP A 510 16.25 -20.57 65.18
N ALA A 511 17.31 -21.04 65.87
CA ALA A 511 18.59 -20.36 65.89
C ALA A 511 19.31 -20.43 64.54
N ALA A 512 19.15 -21.54 63.80
CA ALA A 512 19.68 -21.70 62.45
C ALA A 512 19.00 -20.74 61.46
N PHE A 513 17.67 -20.60 61.55
CA PHE A 513 16.89 -19.65 60.75
C PHE A 513 17.33 -18.20 60.98
N GLN A 514 17.40 -17.77 62.25
CA GLN A 514 17.80 -16.39 62.59
C GLN A 514 19.26 -16.07 62.23
N SER A 515 20.13 -17.08 62.29
CA SER A 515 21.53 -16.96 61.88
C SER A 515 21.62 -16.75 60.37
N LEU A 516 20.99 -17.64 59.59
CA LEU A 516 20.97 -17.58 58.13
C LEU A 516 20.32 -16.28 57.63
N GLN A 517 19.21 -15.85 58.24
CA GLN A 517 18.55 -14.58 57.92
C GLN A 517 19.49 -13.38 58.11
N ARG A 518 20.20 -13.30 59.24
CA ARG A 518 21.16 -12.22 59.51
C ARG A 518 22.31 -12.21 58.50
N PHE A 519 22.83 -13.38 58.14
CA PHE A 519 23.90 -13.49 57.14
C PHE A 519 23.44 -13.08 55.74
N LEU A 520 22.24 -13.49 55.31
CA LEU A 520 21.69 -13.10 54.01
C LEU A 520 21.39 -11.60 53.96
N GLU A 521 20.86 -11.01 55.04
CA GLU A 521 20.65 -9.57 55.16
C GLU A 521 21.97 -8.78 55.15
N GLN A 522 23.01 -9.29 55.81
CA GLN A 522 24.35 -8.70 55.79
C GLN A 522 25.00 -8.82 54.41
N GLY A 523 24.95 -10.00 53.78
CA GLY A 523 25.47 -10.25 52.43
C GLY A 523 24.80 -9.38 51.37
N CYS A 524 23.49 -9.11 51.50
CA CYS A 524 22.79 -8.16 50.62
C CYS A 524 23.29 -6.71 50.77
N ARG A 525 23.88 -6.33 51.92
CA ARG A 525 24.43 -4.99 52.17
C ARG A 525 25.91 -4.87 51.80
N THR A 526 26.71 -5.91 52.08
CA THR A 526 28.18 -5.87 51.94
C THR A 526 28.69 -6.54 50.66
N GLY A 527 27.88 -7.39 50.02
CA GLY A 527 28.30 -8.23 48.89
C GLY A 527 29.24 -9.37 49.29
N GLU A 528 29.41 -9.62 50.59
CA GLU A 528 30.27 -10.69 51.10
C GLU A 528 29.67 -12.07 50.83
N VAL A 529 30.53 -13.01 50.45
CA VAL A 529 30.19 -14.42 50.25
C VAL A 529 30.39 -15.17 51.56
N TYR A 530 29.39 -15.93 51.97
CA TYR A 530 29.40 -16.69 53.21
C TYR A 530 29.67 -18.17 52.93
N SER A 531 30.64 -18.77 53.63
CA SER A 531 30.87 -20.21 53.54
C SER A 531 30.00 -20.96 54.56
N ALA A 532 29.32 -22.00 54.11
CA ALA A 532 28.44 -22.84 54.91
C ALA A 532 28.58 -24.32 54.51
N LEU A 533 27.84 -25.20 55.18
CA LEU A 533 27.76 -26.61 54.81
C LEU A 533 26.41 -26.89 54.13
N GLY A 534 26.46 -27.34 52.89
CA GLY A 534 25.31 -27.86 52.16
C GLY A 534 24.97 -29.28 52.60
N VAL A 535 23.69 -29.61 52.63
CA VAL A 535 23.19 -30.96 52.98
C VAL A 535 22.63 -31.64 51.74
N HIS A 536 23.30 -32.69 51.28
CA HIS A 536 22.85 -33.49 50.14
C HIS A 536 21.65 -34.39 50.54
N GLN A 537 20.78 -34.78 49.60
CA GLN A 537 19.63 -35.69 49.84
C GLN A 537 20.01 -36.98 50.59
N GLY A 538 21.22 -37.49 50.35
CA GLY A 538 21.78 -38.67 51.02
C GLY A 538 22.37 -38.42 52.42
N GLY A 539 22.19 -37.22 53.00
CA GLY A 539 22.68 -36.86 54.34
C GLY A 539 24.15 -36.43 54.41
N ARG A 540 24.88 -36.41 53.29
CA ARG A 540 26.28 -35.95 53.23
C ARG A 540 26.36 -34.44 53.33
N GLN A 541 27.22 -33.93 54.21
CA GLN A 541 27.57 -32.51 54.27
C GLN A 541 28.77 -32.20 53.37
N PHE A 542 28.73 -31.05 52.68
CA PHE A 542 29.81 -30.59 51.80
C PHE A 542 29.92 -29.06 51.84
N PRO A 543 31.12 -28.49 51.63
CA PRO A 543 31.31 -27.05 51.74
C PRO A 543 30.69 -26.31 50.56
N ILE A 544 29.89 -25.28 50.87
CA ILE A 544 29.26 -24.38 49.90
C ILE A 544 29.60 -22.93 50.18
N GLU A 545 29.61 -22.11 49.13
CA GLU A 545 29.60 -20.65 49.20
C GLU A 545 28.20 -20.14 48.87
N ILE A 546 27.70 -19.20 49.67
CA ILE A 546 26.37 -18.60 49.57
C ILE A 546 26.54 -17.10 49.39
N SER A 547 25.88 -16.54 48.38
CA SER A 547 25.74 -15.10 48.23
C SER A 547 24.28 -14.75 47.97
N ALA A 548 23.85 -13.58 48.45
CA ALA A 548 22.47 -13.15 48.35
C ALA A 548 22.36 -11.70 47.91
N THR A 549 21.39 -11.44 47.03
CA THR A 549 21.09 -10.11 46.51
C THR A 549 19.59 -9.85 46.59
N ALA A 550 19.19 -8.71 47.16
CA ALA A 550 17.78 -8.33 47.22
C ALA A 550 17.30 -7.80 45.86
N SER A 551 16.12 -8.25 45.42
CA SER A 551 15.48 -7.82 44.17
C SER A 551 14.01 -7.45 44.40
N GLN A 552 13.50 -6.52 43.60
CA GLN A 552 12.11 -6.05 43.69
C GLN A 552 11.45 -6.06 42.32
N LEU A 553 10.30 -6.74 42.20
CA LEU A 553 9.51 -6.78 40.98
C LEU A 553 8.05 -6.47 41.29
N ARG A 554 7.49 -5.41 40.68
CA ARG A 554 6.05 -5.05 40.71
C ARG A 554 5.37 -5.29 42.08
N SER A 555 5.94 -4.71 43.14
CA SER A 555 5.50 -4.75 44.56
C SER A 555 5.95 -5.95 45.42
N GLU A 556 6.50 -7.02 44.86
CA GLU A 556 7.01 -8.15 45.62
C GLU A 556 8.54 -8.04 45.81
N ARG A 557 9.00 -8.27 47.04
CA ARG A 557 10.44 -8.33 47.37
C ARG A 557 10.83 -9.80 47.49
N PHE A 558 11.93 -10.17 46.87
CA PHE A 558 12.51 -11.51 46.99
C PHE A 558 14.04 -11.40 47.07
N LEU A 559 14.66 -12.38 47.71
CA LEU A 559 16.11 -12.52 47.75
C LEU A 559 16.53 -13.51 46.66
N THR A 560 17.48 -13.15 45.82
CA THR A 560 18.13 -14.08 44.90
C THR A 560 19.38 -14.62 45.58
N ILE A 561 19.45 -15.93 45.76
CA ILE A 561 20.55 -16.63 46.41
C ILE A 561 21.30 -17.45 45.37
N MET A 562 22.62 -17.30 45.35
CA MET A 562 23.55 -18.10 44.56
C MET A 562 24.31 -19.05 45.48
N LEU A 563 24.29 -20.34 45.17
CA LEU A 563 24.92 -21.42 45.94
C LEU A 563 25.98 -22.10 45.07
N ARG A 564 27.21 -22.21 45.58
CA ARG A 564 28.31 -22.85 44.85
C ARG A 564 28.96 -23.94 45.68
N ASP A 565 29.04 -25.16 45.14
CA ASP A 565 29.85 -26.23 45.73
C ASP A 565 31.34 -25.93 45.49
N ILE A 566 32.12 -25.90 46.58
CA ILE A 566 33.55 -25.58 46.55
C ILE A 566 34.44 -26.80 46.86
N THR A 567 33.88 -28.01 46.82
CA THR A 567 34.61 -29.27 47.10
C THR A 567 35.81 -29.43 46.16
N ASP A 568 35.62 -29.23 44.86
CA ASP A 568 36.68 -29.35 43.85
C ASP A 568 37.65 -28.18 43.86
N ARG A 569 37.23 -26.98 44.30
CA ARG A 569 38.12 -25.81 44.43
C ARG A 569 39.19 -26.05 45.50
N LYS A 570 38.82 -26.67 46.62
CA LYS A 570 39.78 -27.01 47.68
C LYS A 570 40.75 -28.12 47.29
N THR A 571 40.34 -29.05 46.42
CA THR A 571 41.22 -30.12 45.91
C THR A 571 42.07 -29.64 44.73
N ALA A 572 41.56 -28.70 43.92
CA ALA A 572 42.27 -28.12 42.78
C ALA A 572 43.22 -26.97 43.17
N GLU A 573 42.98 -26.18 44.21
CA GLU A 573 43.94 -25.16 44.70
C GLU A 573 45.33 -25.77 45.01
N ALA A 574 45.39 -27.06 45.37
CA ALA A 574 46.63 -27.81 45.56
C ALA A 574 47.31 -28.26 44.24
N ALA A 575 46.56 -28.36 43.14
CA ALA A 575 47.04 -28.85 41.83
C ALA A 575 47.16 -27.75 40.76
N LEU A 576 46.58 -26.56 40.99
CA LEU A 576 46.40 -25.50 40.00
C LEU A 576 47.62 -24.56 39.84
N ILE A 577 48.53 -24.50 40.83
CA ILE A 577 49.70 -23.58 40.76
C ILE A 577 50.62 -23.91 39.56
N SER A 578 50.68 -25.16 39.10
CA SER A 578 51.64 -25.57 38.05
C SER A 578 51.08 -25.62 36.62
N SER A 579 49.76 -25.63 36.42
CA SER A 579 49.15 -25.88 35.09
C SER A 579 48.55 -24.64 34.42
N GLU A 580 48.30 -23.55 35.14
CA GLU A 580 47.45 -22.45 34.68
C GLU A 580 48.16 -21.42 33.75
N LEU A 581 49.50 -21.35 33.77
CA LEU A 581 50.24 -20.28 33.06
C LEU A 581 50.41 -20.53 31.55
N GLU A 582 50.50 -21.80 31.12
CA GLU A 582 50.75 -22.16 29.70
C GLU A 582 49.48 -22.33 28.87
N ALA A 583 48.40 -22.86 29.46
CA ALA A 583 47.17 -23.16 28.71
C ALA A 583 46.36 -21.90 28.33
N ARG A 584 46.40 -20.83 29.15
CA ARG A 584 45.61 -19.60 28.93
C ARG A 584 46.12 -18.75 27.76
N LYS A 585 47.41 -18.82 27.43
CA LYS A 585 47.99 -17.99 26.35
C LYS A 585 47.66 -18.54 24.95
N THR A 586 47.68 -19.86 24.80
CA THR A 586 47.52 -20.53 23.50
C THR A 586 46.06 -20.64 23.07
N ALA A 587 45.13 -20.86 24.00
CA ALA A 587 43.69 -21.00 23.70
C ALA A 587 43.02 -19.68 23.28
N GLY A 588 43.49 -18.53 23.80
CA GLY A 588 42.99 -17.21 23.43
C GLY A 588 43.39 -16.77 22.02
N GLN A 589 44.65 -17.04 21.63
CA GLN A 589 45.17 -16.68 20.30
C GLN A 589 44.52 -17.49 19.18
N LEU A 590 44.24 -18.77 19.40
CA LEU A 590 43.63 -19.64 18.39
C LEU A 590 42.15 -19.27 18.13
N ARG A 591 41.41 -18.91 19.18
CA ARG A 591 39.99 -18.54 19.05
C ARG A 591 39.80 -17.21 18.33
N GLN A 592 40.69 -16.25 18.59
CA GLN A 592 40.68 -14.96 17.91
C GLN A 592 41.04 -15.10 16.42
N ALA A 593 42.05 -15.91 16.08
CA ALA A 593 42.44 -16.17 14.70
C ALA A 593 41.32 -16.88 13.89
N MET A 594 40.58 -17.81 14.49
CA MET A 594 39.44 -18.47 13.83
C MET A 594 38.27 -17.52 13.57
N ASP A 595 37.96 -16.63 14.51
CA ASP A 595 36.88 -15.64 14.34
C ASP A 595 37.24 -14.56 13.31
N GLU A 596 38.51 -14.13 13.27
CA GLU A 596 39.03 -13.22 12.25
C GLU A 596 39.00 -13.85 10.86
N LEU A 597 39.43 -15.11 10.71
CA LEU A 597 39.39 -15.83 9.43
C LEU A 597 37.95 -15.99 8.91
N LYS A 598 37.00 -16.32 9.79
CA LYS A 598 35.60 -16.49 9.42
C LYS A 598 34.94 -15.17 8.99
N ARG A 599 35.30 -14.07 9.65
CA ARG A 599 34.85 -12.72 9.27
C ARG A 599 35.44 -12.30 7.92
N ALA A 600 36.74 -12.51 7.72
CA ALA A 600 37.41 -12.22 6.45
C ALA A 600 36.79 -13.01 5.28
N GLN A 601 36.52 -14.31 5.48
CA GLN A 601 35.88 -15.16 4.47
C GLN A 601 34.46 -14.68 4.11
N THR A 602 33.66 -14.29 5.10
CA THR A 602 32.29 -13.77 4.88
C THR A 602 32.33 -12.45 4.12
N GLN A 603 33.30 -11.59 4.42
CA GLN A 603 33.47 -10.29 3.79
C GLN A 603 33.97 -10.40 2.34
N LEU A 604 34.81 -11.41 2.04
CA LEU A 604 35.24 -11.70 0.67
C LEU A 604 34.09 -12.23 -0.21
N LEU A 605 33.24 -13.12 0.33
CA LEU A 605 32.04 -13.58 -0.34
C LEU A 605 31.08 -12.42 -0.68
N GLN A 606 30.87 -11.50 0.27
CA GLN A 606 30.05 -10.31 0.01
C GLN A 606 30.69 -9.37 -1.03
N SER A 607 32.00 -9.18 -0.99
CA SER A 607 32.72 -8.33 -1.95
C SER A 607 32.64 -8.88 -3.39
N GLU A 608 32.70 -10.20 -3.57
CA GLU A 608 32.54 -10.80 -4.89
C GLU A 608 31.11 -10.71 -5.41
N LYS A 609 30.11 -10.96 -4.55
CA LYS A 609 28.70 -10.77 -4.90
C LYS A 609 28.43 -9.35 -5.40
N MET A 610 29.01 -8.35 -4.74
CA MET A 610 28.90 -6.95 -5.16
C MET A 610 29.62 -6.65 -6.48
N ALA A 611 30.76 -7.32 -6.76
CA ALA A 611 31.47 -7.16 -8.01
C ALA A 611 30.72 -7.77 -9.21
N SER A 612 30.15 -8.98 -9.05
CA SER A 612 29.31 -9.64 -10.05
C SER A 612 28.03 -8.85 -10.33
N LEU A 613 27.38 -8.34 -9.27
CA LEU A 613 26.23 -7.45 -9.39
C LEU A 613 26.58 -6.14 -10.11
N GLY A 614 27.77 -5.59 -9.85
CA GLY A 614 28.26 -4.38 -10.52
C GLY A 614 28.43 -4.55 -12.03
N GLN A 615 28.96 -5.69 -12.50
CA GLN A 615 29.07 -5.99 -13.93
C GLN A 615 27.70 -6.18 -14.60
N LEU A 616 26.77 -6.83 -13.89
CA LEU A 616 25.39 -7.04 -14.37
C LEU A 616 24.64 -5.71 -14.52
N VAL A 617 24.73 -4.83 -13.51
CA VAL A 617 24.13 -3.49 -13.54
C VAL A 617 24.68 -2.64 -14.69
N ALA A 618 25.97 -2.72 -14.98
CA ALA A 618 26.58 -1.99 -16.10
C ALA A 618 26.08 -2.49 -17.47
N GLY A 619 25.95 -3.81 -17.65
CA GLY A 619 25.39 -4.41 -18.88
C GLY A 619 23.92 -4.04 -19.11
N ILE A 620 23.13 -4.06 -18.04
CA ILE A 620 21.71 -3.68 -18.07
C ILE A 620 21.53 -2.20 -18.38
N ALA A 621 22.35 -1.33 -17.79
CA ALA A 621 22.28 0.09 -18.09
C ALA A 621 22.48 0.35 -19.59
N HIS A 622 23.43 -0.34 -20.23
CA HIS A 622 23.62 -0.28 -21.67
C HIS A 622 22.44 -0.88 -22.46
N GLU A 623 21.90 -2.02 -22.03
CA GLU A 623 20.76 -2.69 -22.67
C GLU A 623 19.45 -1.88 -22.58
N VAL A 624 19.25 -1.11 -21.52
CA VAL A 624 18.10 -0.19 -21.35
C VAL A 624 18.30 1.09 -22.14
N ASN A 625 19.52 1.63 -22.17
CA ASN A 625 19.81 2.87 -22.88
C ASN A 625 19.62 2.74 -24.41
N ASN A 626 19.89 1.56 -24.98
CA ASN A 626 19.73 1.32 -26.42
C ASN A 626 18.27 1.51 -26.91
N PRO A 627 17.24 0.81 -26.38
CA PRO A 627 15.86 1.04 -26.73
C PRO A 627 15.32 2.41 -26.28
N LEU A 628 15.85 2.96 -25.20
CA LEU A 628 15.54 4.32 -24.78
C LEU A 628 15.97 5.35 -25.85
N GLY A 629 17.11 5.11 -26.51
CA GLY A 629 17.56 5.86 -27.67
C GLY A 629 16.60 5.78 -28.86
N PHE A 630 16.03 4.61 -29.15
CA PHE A 630 15.01 4.46 -30.20
C PHE A 630 13.73 5.25 -29.88
N ILE A 631 13.37 5.36 -28.60
CA ILE A 631 12.20 6.13 -28.17
C ILE A 631 12.48 7.62 -28.30
N TYR A 632 13.52 8.15 -27.64
CA TYR A 632 13.80 9.58 -27.66
C TYR A 632 14.21 10.10 -29.04
N GLY A 633 14.94 9.31 -29.83
CA GLY A 633 15.35 9.69 -31.18
C GLY A 633 14.16 9.86 -32.13
N ASN A 634 13.16 8.99 -32.03
CA ASN A 634 11.97 9.06 -32.90
C ASN A 634 10.88 10.01 -32.37
N LEU A 635 10.89 10.31 -31.06
CA LEU A 635 9.88 11.18 -30.44
C LEU A 635 9.94 12.62 -30.97
N GLU A 636 11.14 13.15 -31.21
CA GLU A 636 11.31 14.50 -31.77
C GLU A 636 10.76 14.59 -33.20
N HIS A 637 11.04 13.59 -34.03
CA HIS A 637 10.50 13.51 -35.41
C HIS A 637 8.98 13.31 -35.42
N ALA A 638 8.44 12.47 -34.53
CA ALA A 638 7.00 12.28 -34.42
C ALA A 638 6.27 13.57 -34.00
N LYS A 639 6.86 14.36 -33.10
CA LYS A 639 6.36 15.68 -32.71
C LYS A 639 6.36 16.64 -33.90
N GLN A 640 7.47 16.72 -34.63
CA GLN A 640 7.60 17.57 -35.81
C GLN A 640 6.53 17.22 -36.87
N TYR A 641 6.37 15.94 -37.22
CA TYR A 641 5.34 15.50 -38.18
C TYR A 641 3.92 15.81 -37.70
N THR A 642 3.66 15.70 -36.40
CA THR A 642 2.35 16.05 -35.83
C THR A 642 2.07 17.55 -35.92
N GLU A 643 3.07 18.39 -35.67
CA GLU A 643 2.96 19.84 -35.80
C GLU A 643 2.74 20.27 -37.26
N GLU A 644 3.48 19.70 -38.21
CA GLU A 644 3.32 19.94 -39.66
C GLU A 644 1.92 19.52 -40.15
N LEU A 645 1.43 18.35 -39.73
CA LEU A 645 0.08 17.87 -40.06
C LEU A 645 -1.02 18.74 -39.44
N LEU A 646 -0.86 19.19 -38.19
CA LEU A 646 -1.83 20.08 -37.53
C LEU A 646 -1.88 21.47 -38.20
N GLN A 647 -0.73 22.00 -38.62
CA GLN A 647 -0.67 23.25 -39.38
C GLN A 647 -1.40 23.12 -40.73
N LEU A 648 -1.16 22.02 -41.44
CA LEU A 648 -1.85 21.72 -42.70
C LEU A 648 -3.37 21.58 -42.51
N MET A 649 -3.81 20.84 -41.50
CA MET A 649 -5.23 20.70 -41.16
C MET A 649 -5.88 22.05 -40.82
N THR A 650 -5.18 22.90 -40.07
CA THR A 650 -5.65 24.25 -39.71
C THR A 650 -5.76 25.13 -40.94
N TYR A 651 -4.80 25.07 -41.86
CA TYR A 651 -4.81 25.79 -43.13
C TYR A 651 -6.02 25.38 -44.00
N TYR A 652 -6.29 24.08 -44.15
CA TYR A 652 -7.44 23.59 -44.90
C TYR A 652 -8.79 23.85 -44.20
N GLN A 653 -8.83 23.89 -42.86
CA GLN A 653 -10.05 24.30 -42.14
C GLN A 653 -10.37 25.79 -42.32
N ALA A 654 -9.36 26.64 -42.60
CA ALA A 654 -9.56 28.07 -42.82
C ALA A 654 -10.08 28.42 -44.23
N GLN A 655 -9.98 27.49 -45.19
CA GLN A 655 -10.50 27.69 -46.55
C GLN A 655 -11.81 26.91 -46.78
N SER A 656 -12.88 27.63 -47.07
CA SER A 656 -14.17 27.05 -47.47
C SER A 656 -14.07 26.41 -48.86
N ILE A 657 -14.12 25.07 -48.90
CA ILE A 657 -14.41 24.16 -50.03
C ILE A 657 -14.62 24.88 -51.38
N GLN A 658 -13.52 25.26 -52.03
CA GLN A 658 -13.43 25.40 -53.48
C GLN A 658 -11.99 25.08 -53.87
N LEU A 659 -11.78 23.87 -54.39
CA LEU A 659 -10.51 23.41 -54.95
C LEU A 659 -10.11 24.35 -56.09
N LEU A 660 -9.15 25.23 -55.84
CA LEU A 660 -8.43 25.98 -56.87
C LEU A 660 -7.19 25.16 -57.32
N PRO A 661 -6.72 25.31 -58.58
CA PRO A 661 -5.67 24.48 -59.16
C PRO A 661 -4.28 24.64 -58.52
N ASP A 662 -4.10 25.61 -57.61
CA ASP A 662 -2.81 25.95 -57.01
C ASP A 662 -2.48 25.16 -55.73
N ALA A 663 -3.39 24.31 -55.24
CA ALA A 663 -3.15 23.47 -54.05
C ALA A 663 -2.09 22.37 -54.29
N GLN A 664 -1.70 22.11 -55.53
CA GLN A 664 -0.72 21.10 -55.88
C GLN A 664 0.72 21.53 -55.53
N THR A 665 0.98 22.84 -55.41
CA THR A 665 2.32 23.37 -55.14
C THR A 665 2.73 23.30 -53.66
N ASP A 666 1.75 23.29 -52.73
CA ASP A 666 2.01 23.13 -51.29
C ASP A 666 2.14 21.65 -50.86
N PHE A 667 1.48 20.73 -51.58
CA PHE A 667 1.64 19.28 -51.37
C PHE A 667 3.07 18.81 -51.65
N ASP A 668 3.76 19.44 -52.62
CA ASP A 668 5.15 19.14 -52.97
C ASP A 668 6.16 19.69 -51.94
N GLN A 669 5.81 20.70 -51.13
CA GLN A 669 6.71 21.29 -50.13
C GLN A 669 6.73 20.55 -48.79
N THR A 670 5.64 19.87 -48.42
CA THR A 670 5.50 19.21 -47.10
C THR A 670 5.82 17.70 -47.15
N ASP A 671 6.23 17.17 -48.32
CA ASP A 671 6.58 15.76 -48.57
C ASP A 671 5.65 14.75 -47.83
N ILE A 672 4.33 14.97 -47.93
CA ILE A 672 3.30 14.24 -47.17
C ILE A 672 3.35 12.73 -47.41
N GLU A 673 3.79 12.31 -48.61
CA GLU A 673 3.98 10.90 -48.93
C GLU A 673 5.16 10.28 -48.13
N PHE A 674 6.20 11.06 -47.82
CA PHE A 674 7.25 10.66 -46.90
C PHE A 674 6.70 10.49 -45.47
N VAL A 675 5.98 11.49 -44.95
CA VAL A 675 5.39 11.45 -43.59
C VAL A 675 4.43 10.27 -43.43
N LYS A 676 3.56 10.03 -44.41
CA LYS A 676 2.59 8.92 -44.41
C LYS A 676 3.27 7.55 -44.37
N LYS A 677 4.46 7.43 -44.95
CA LYS A 677 5.25 6.20 -44.99
C LYS A 677 6.13 6.03 -43.74
N ASP A 678 6.73 7.10 -43.26
CA ASP A 678 7.73 7.09 -42.19
C ASP A 678 7.10 7.15 -40.79
N PHE A 679 6.02 7.92 -40.61
CA PHE A 679 5.37 8.08 -39.30
C PHE A 679 4.90 6.74 -38.68
N PRO A 680 4.25 5.81 -39.41
CA PRO A 680 3.94 4.48 -38.86
C PRO A 680 5.18 3.67 -38.48
N GLN A 681 6.30 3.83 -39.21
CA GLN A 681 7.56 3.14 -38.94
C GLN A 681 8.23 3.70 -37.68
N LEU A 682 8.19 5.03 -37.47
CA LEU A 682 8.65 5.69 -36.26
C LEU A 682 7.89 5.20 -35.02
N ILE A 683 6.56 5.16 -35.09
CA ILE A 683 5.71 4.67 -33.99
C ILE A 683 6.03 3.19 -33.68
N SER A 684 6.14 2.36 -34.71
CA SER A 684 6.51 0.93 -34.56
C SER A 684 7.90 0.73 -33.95
N SER A 685 8.87 1.58 -34.31
CA SER A 685 10.23 1.56 -33.75
C SER A 685 10.25 1.96 -32.26
N MET A 686 9.48 3.00 -31.89
CA MET A 686 9.32 3.38 -30.48
C MET A 686 8.61 2.29 -29.65
N GLN A 687 7.59 1.65 -30.22
CA GLN A 687 6.88 0.54 -29.58
C GLN A 687 7.80 -0.66 -29.36
N THR A 688 8.61 -1.01 -30.35
CA THR A 688 9.64 -2.07 -30.23
C THR A 688 10.66 -1.72 -29.13
N GLY A 689 11.06 -0.45 -29.03
CA GLY A 689 11.90 0.04 -27.92
C GLY A 689 11.24 -0.15 -26.55
N ALA A 690 9.97 0.24 -26.42
CA ALA A 690 9.22 0.13 -25.18
C ALA A 690 9.00 -1.33 -24.74
N ASP A 691 8.66 -2.21 -25.69
CA ASP A 691 8.50 -3.65 -25.45
C ASP A 691 9.82 -4.27 -24.98
N ARG A 692 10.95 -3.89 -25.58
CA ARG A 692 12.27 -4.37 -25.17
C ARG A 692 12.67 -3.92 -23.77
N ILE A 693 12.36 -2.67 -23.38
CA ILE A 693 12.57 -2.19 -22.00
C ILE A 693 11.74 -3.02 -21.02
N ARG A 694 10.48 -3.31 -21.36
CA ARG A 694 9.61 -4.16 -20.54
C ARG A 694 10.24 -5.54 -20.35
N ASP A 695 10.67 -6.21 -21.42
CA ASP A 695 11.25 -7.55 -21.35
C ASP A 695 12.54 -7.60 -20.51
N ILE A 696 13.38 -6.56 -20.61
CA ILE A 696 14.59 -6.41 -19.77
C ILE A 696 14.19 -6.26 -18.30
N VAL A 697 13.23 -5.39 -17.98
CA VAL A 697 12.77 -5.14 -16.61
C VAL A 697 12.10 -6.38 -16.02
N GLU A 698 11.31 -7.12 -16.79
CA GLU A 698 10.68 -8.35 -16.35
C GLU A 698 11.70 -9.45 -16.04
N SER A 699 12.70 -9.61 -16.90
CA SER A 699 13.76 -10.59 -16.69
C SER A 699 14.67 -10.22 -15.52
N LEU A 700 14.94 -8.92 -15.32
CA LEU A 700 15.61 -8.40 -14.11
C LEU A 700 14.83 -8.67 -12.84
N ARG A 701 13.52 -8.42 -12.90
CA ARG A 701 12.60 -8.71 -11.80
C ARG A 701 12.57 -10.20 -11.49
N ASN A 702 12.60 -11.07 -12.51
CA ASN A 702 12.63 -12.52 -12.35
C ASN A 702 13.99 -12.98 -11.79
N PHE A 703 15.10 -12.44 -12.27
CA PHE A 703 16.44 -12.71 -11.74
C PHE A 703 16.59 -12.27 -10.26
N ALA A 704 16.01 -11.12 -9.90
CA ALA A 704 16.08 -10.56 -8.54
C ALA A 704 15.05 -11.12 -7.54
N ARG A 705 13.96 -11.75 -8.01
CA ARG A 705 12.85 -12.27 -7.16
C ARG A 705 13.12 -13.60 -6.48
N TYR A 706 14.18 -14.33 -6.86
CA TYR A 706 14.48 -15.61 -6.25
C TYR A 706 15.33 -15.41 -4.99
N ASP A 707 14.66 -15.15 -3.85
CA ASP A 707 15.27 -15.18 -2.52
C ASP A 707 16.17 -16.41 -2.33
N GLU A 708 17.41 -16.20 -1.92
CA GLU A 708 18.44 -17.25 -1.74
C GLU A 708 18.09 -18.24 -0.60
N SER A 709 17.07 -17.98 0.22
CA SER A 709 16.77 -18.73 1.43
C SER A 709 15.67 -19.80 1.29
N ASP A 710 14.84 -19.74 0.25
CA ASP A 710 13.64 -20.60 0.16
C ASP A 710 13.76 -21.61 -0.98
N VAL A 711 13.44 -22.87 -0.68
CA VAL A 711 13.30 -23.94 -1.67
C VAL A 711 12.00 -23.73 -2.44
N LYS A 712 12.05 -23.72 -3.77
CA LYS A 712 10.88 -23.51 -4.64
C LYS A 712 10.85 -24.56 -5.75
N VAL A 713 9.64 -24.94 -6.16
CA VAL A 713 9.41 -25.76 -7.34
C VAL A 713 9.48 -24.87 -8.58
N VAL A 714 10.54 -25.00 -9.38
CA VAL A 714 10.79 -24.12 -10.53
C VAL A 714 11.11 -24.89 -11.81
N ASN A 715 10.91 -24.24 -12.95
CA ASN A 715 11.39 -24.72 -14.24
C ASN A 715 12.84 -24.25 -14.47
N LEU A 716 13.78 -25.18 -14.63
CA LEU A 716 15.19 -24.85 -14.86
C LEU A 716 15.43 -24.14 -16.19
N HIS A 717 14.62 -24.39 -17.21
CA HIS A 717 14.76 -23.70 -18.51
C HIS A 717 14.52 -22.21 -18.36
N GLU A 718 13.57 -21.79 -17.53
CA GLU A 718 13.30 -20.39 -17.25
C GLU A 718 14.51 -19.69 -16.61
N GLY A 719 15.20 -20.37 -15.68
CA GLY A 719 16.43 -19.86 -15.07
C GLY A 719 17.59 -19.74 -16.06
N LEU A 720 17.76 -20.75 -16.92
CA LEU A 720 18.78 -20.75 -17.98
C LEU A 720 18.52 -19.64 -19.01
N ASP A 721 17.29 -19.51 -19.51
CA ASP A 721 16.94 -18.51 -20.51
C ASP A 721 17.08 -17.08 -19.97
N ASN A 722 16.67 -16.83 -18.73
CA ASN A 722 16.90 -15.55 -18.07
C ASN A 722 18.40 -15.23 -17.98
N THR A 723 19.23 -16.21 -17.61
CA THR A 723 20.69 -16.03 -17.51
C THR A 723 21.31 -15.75 -18.87
N LEU A 724 20.88 -16.46 -19.91
CA LEU A 724 21.34 -16.24 -21.29
C LEU A 724 20.94 -14.87 -21.83
N MET A 725 19.74 -14.40 -21.50
CA MET A 725 19.27 -13.08 -21.91
C MET A 725 20.10 -11.97 -21.24
N VAL A 726 20.44 -12.12 -19.95
CA VAL A 726 21.36 -11.20 -19.24
C VAL A 726 22.76 -11.18 -19.87
N LEU A 727 23.22 -12.31 -20.41
CA LEU A 727 24.50 -12.42 -21.10
C LEU A 727 24.43 -12.12 -22.60
N SER A 728 23.28 -11.70 -23.13
CA SER A 728 23.04 -11.57 -24.57
C SER A 728 24.05 -10.66 -25.29
N HIS A 729 24.40 -9.52 -24.70
CA HIS A 729 25.42 -8.62 -25.22
C HIS A 729 26.78 -9.29 -25.38
N ARG A 730 27.13 -10.22 -24.48
CA ARG A 730 28.42 -10.94 -24.53
C ARG A 730 28.46 -12.01 -25.62
N PHE A 731 27.34 -12.43 -26.21
CA PHE A 731 27.38 -13.37 -27.34
C PHE A 731 27.66 -12.68 -28.68
N LYS A 732 27.38 -11.37 -28.79
CA LYS A 732 27.59 -10.60 -30.03
C LYS A 732 29.05 -10.51 -30.43
N ALA A 733 29.29 -10.27 -31.73
CA ALA A 733 30.62 -10.01 -32.25
C ALA A 733 31.25 -8.77 -31.59
N THR A 734 32.55 -8.85 -31.32
CA THR A 734 33.36 -7.73 -30.83
C THR A 734 34.53 -7.49 -31.78
N ALA A 735 35.33 -6.46 -31.54
CA ALA A 735 36.52 -6.17 -32.34
C ALA A 735 37.56 -7.31 -32.35
N GLN A 736 37.55 -8.19 -31.34
CA GLN A 736 38.54 -9.25 -31.16
C GLN A 736 37.98 -10.66 -31.43
N ARG A 737 36.65 -10.84 -31.52
CA ARG A 737 36.04 -12.15 -31.79
C ARG A 737 34.72 -12.07 -32.55
N PRO A 738 34.40 -13.08 -33.37
CA PRO A 738 33.09 -13.21 -34.00
C PRO A 738 31.98 -13.54 -32.98
N GLU A 739 30.73 -13.49 -33.44
CA GLU A 739 29.55 -13.85 -32.65
C GLU A 739 29.62 -15.32 -32.22
N ILE A 740 29.29 -15.58 -30.95
CA ILE A 740 29.26 -16.93 -30.37
C ILE A 740 27.93 -17.58 -30.73
N ARG A 741 27.98 -18.76 -31.35
CA ARG A 741 26.77 -19.53 -31.69
C ARG A 741 26.31 -20.35 -30.50
N LEU A 742 25.04 -20.19 -30.13
CA LEU A 742 24.41 -20.89 -29.02
C LEU A 742 23.48 -21.98 -29.53
N HIS A 743 23.73 -23.23 -29.15
CA HIS A 743 22.89 -24.38 -29.47
C HIS A 743 22.16 -24.85 -28.21
N LYS A 744 20.83 -24.74 -28.20
CA LYS A 744 19.97 -25.19 -27.08
C LYS A 744 19.30 -26.52 -27.43
N ILE A 745 19.65 -27.58 -26.71
CA ILE A 745 19.06 -28.92 -26.87
C ILE A 745 18.33 -29.26 -25.56
N TYR A 746 17.11 -28.75 -25.43
CA TYR A 746 16.32 -28.89 -24.20
C TYR A 746 15.43 -30.14 -24.25
N GLY A 747 15.76 -31.15 -23.43
CA GLY A 747 14.85 -32.25 -23.12
C GLY A 747 13.66 -31.82 -22.26
N SER A 748 12.61 -32.64 -22.17
CA SER A 748 11.42 -32.34 -21.35
C SER A 748 11.71 -32.53 -19.86
N LEU A 749 12.11 -31.45 -19.18
CA LEU A 749 12.38 -31.47 -17.74
C LEU A 749 11.10 -31.28 -16.90
N PRO A 750 10.91 -32.03 -15.81
CA PRO A 750 9.90 -31.70 -14.81
C PRO A 750 10.31 -30.44 -14.02
N ARG A 751 9.35 -29.81 -13.34
CA ARG A 751 9.68 -28.79 -12.34
C ARG A 751 10.37 -29.45 -11.15
N ILE A 752 11.47 -28.88 -10.66
CA ILE A 752 12.26 -29.43 -9.55
C ILE A 752 12.27 -28.50 -8.35
N GLU A 753 12.41 -29.06 -7.15
CA GLU A 753 12.63 -28.29 -5.93
C GLU A 753 14.08 -27.83 -5.84
N CYS A 754 14.33 -26.52 -5.88
CA CYS A 754 15.68 -25.98 -5.75
C CYS A 754 15.72 -24.55 -5.19
N TYR A 755 16.91 -24.10 -4.81
CA TYR A 755 17.20 -22.70 -4.50
C TYR A 755 17.49 -21.95 -5.81
N ALA A 756 16.44 -21.51 -6.48
CA ALA A 756 16.49 -20.94 -7.83
C ALA A 756 17.51 -19.79 -7.99
N GLY A 757 17.60 -18.86 -7.03
CA GLY A 757 18.55 -17.75 -7.09
C GLY A 757 20.02 -18.22 -7.04
N ALA A 758 20.30 -19.24 -6.23
CA ALA A 758 21.62 -19.84 -6.14
C ALA A 758 21.98 -20.61 -7.43
N LEU A 759 21.03 -21.33 -8.05
CA LEU A 759 21.28 -22.01 -9.32
C LEU A 759 21.45 -21.04 -10.49
N ASN A 760 20.72 -19.93 -10.54
CA ASN A 760 20.95 -18.89 -11.54
C ASN A 760 22.39 -18.34 -11.45
N GLN A 761 22.95 -18.23 -10.24
CA GLN A 761 24.34 -17.85 -10.04
C GLN A 761 25.32 -18.93 -10.55
N VAL A 762 24.99 -20.21 -10.38
CA VAL A 762 25.76 -21.32 -10.98
C VAL A 762 25.80 -21.21 -12.50
N PHE A 763 24.63 -21.01 -13.13
CA PHE A 763 24.51 -20.84 -14.58
C PHE A 763 25.31 -19.64 -15.07
N LEU A 764 25.20 -18.50 -14.39
CA LEU A 764 25.93 -17.27 -14.72
C LEU A 764 27.45 -17.51 -14.70
N ASN A 765 27.96 -18.16 -13.66
CA ASN A 765 29.39 -18.43 -13.50
C ASN A 765 29.92 -19.37 -14.59
N ILE A 766 29.19 -20.44 -14.88
CA ILE A 766 29.60 -21.44 -15.89
C ILE A 766 29.53 -20.84 -17.30
N LEU A 767 28.44 -20.16 -17.64
CA LEU A 767 28.28 -19.52 -18.96
C LEU A 767 29.28 -18.37 -19.16
N THR A 768 29.58 -17.60 -18.12
CA THR A 768 30.63 -16.55 -18.18
C THR A 768 32.00 -17.17 -18.45
N ASN A 769 32.34 -18.28 -17.79
CA ASN A 769 33.60 -18.97 -18.06
C ASN A 769 33.67 -19.57 -19.47
N ALA A 770 32.56 -20.12 -19.97
CA ALA A 770 32.46 -20.62 -21.35
C ALA A 770 32.66 -19.48 -22.36
N ILE A 771 32.04 -18.32 -22.15
CA ILE A 771 32.23 -17.13 -23.01
C ILE A 771 33.68 -16.64 -22.95
N ASP A 772 34.26 -16.54 -21.75
CA ASP A 772 35.63 -16.07 -21.56
C ASP A 772 36.65 -17.01 -22.22
N ALA A 773 36.38 -18.32 -22.24
CA ALA A 773 37.22 -19.32 -22.91
C ALA A 773 37.20 -19.18 -24.45
N LEU A 774 36.21 -18.45 -24.99
CA LEU A 774 36.02 -18.17 -26.41
C LEU A 774 36.50 -16.78 -26.82
N ASP A 775 37.07 -15.99 -25.90
CA ASP A 775 37.39 -14.58 -26.17
C ASP A 775 38.40 -14.38 -27.32
N THR A 776 39.19 -15.41 -27.65
CA THR A 776 40.17 -15.42 -28.76
C THR A 776 39.90 -16.51 -29.81
N HIS A 777 38.77 -17.22 -29.73
CA HIS A 777 38.47 -18.36 -30.60
C HIS A 777 37.85 -17.91 -31.94
N PRO A 778 38.31 -18.41 -33.10
CA PRO A 778 37.85 -17.94 -34.42
C PRO A 778 36.43 -18.40 -34.80
N SER A 779 35.88 -19.41 -34.12
CA SER A 779 34.48 -19.83 -34.27
C SER A 779 33.98 -20.37 -32.94
N GLY A 780 33.48 -19.49 -32.08
CA GLY A 780 33.03 -19.87 -30.74
C GLY A 780 31.63 -20.50 -30.76
N GLU A 781 31.49 -21.67 -30.15
CA GLU A 781 30.24 -22.39 -30.03
C GLU A 781 30.02 -22.81 -28.57
N ILE A 782 28.79 -22.63 -28.09
CA ILE A 782 28.34 -23.10 -26.78
C ILE A 782 27.11 -23.98 -26.99
N VAL A 783 27.16 -25.20 -26.46
CA VAL A 783 26.06 -26.18 -26.52
C VAL A 783 25.51 -26.39 -25.11
N ILE A 784 24.20 -26.24 -24.95
CA ILE A 784 23.50 -26.49 -23.69
C ILE A 784 22.54 -27.66 -23.88
N VAL A 785 22.74 -28.72 -23.11
CA VAL A 785 21.93 -29.95 -23.16
C VAL A 785 21.25 -30.15 -21.81
N THR A 786 19.95 -30.43 -21.81
CA THR A 786 19.23 -30.80 -20.58
C THR A 786 18.59 -32.16 -20.69
N GLU A 787 18.81 -33.02 -19.69
CA GLU A 787 18.32 -34.40 -19.67
C GLU A 787 17.61 -34.72 -18.34
N VAL A 788 16.59 -35.58 -18.41
CA VAL A 788 15.89 -36.11 -17.23
C VAL A 788 16.25 -37.57 -17.03
N GLN A 789 16.66 -37.92 -15.80
CA GLN A 789 16.91 -39.28 -15.34
C GLN A 789 15.87 -39.65 -14.26
N PRO A 790 15.76 -40.90 -13.78
CA PRO A 790 14.74 -41.30 -12.81
C PRO A 790 14.71 -40.43 -11.54
N GLU A 791 15.86 -40.20 -10.91
CA GLU A 791 15.99 -39.46 -9.63
C GLU A 791 16.60 -38.06 -9.76
N HIS A 792 17.18 -37.75 -10.93
CA HIS A 792 17.96 -36.53 -11.15
C HIS A 792 17.60 -35.83 -12.46
N VAL A 793 17.94 -34.55 -12.54
CA VAL A 793 18.00 -33.79 -13.79
C VAL A 793 19.43 -33.32 -14.01
N SER A 794 19.87 -33.26 -15.26
CA SER A 794 21.20 -32.74 -15.59
C SER A 794 21.15 -31.61 -16.60
N VAL A 795 22.01 -30.62 -16.38
CA VAL A 795 22.28 -29.52 -17.30
C VAL A 795 23.76 -29.58 -17.67
N THR A 796 24.05 -29.78 -18.95
CA THR A 796 25.39 -29.81 -19.50
C THR A 796 25.63 -28.54 -20.31
N VAL A 797 26.74 -27.85 -20.06
CA VAL A 797 27.20 -26.69 -20.82
C VAL A 797 28.57 -27.00 -21.37
N SER A 798 28.70 -27.02 -22.70
CA SER A 798 29.95 -27.36 -23.39
C SER A 798 30.38 -26.20 -24.30
N ASP A 799 31.65 -25.82 -24.23
CA ASP A 799 32.31 -24.85 -25.12
C ASP A 799 33.38 -25.55 -25.99
N ASN A 800 33.71 -24.94 -27.12
CA ASN A 800 34.82 -25.36 -27.99
C ASN A 800 36.09 -24.49 -27.83
N GLY A 801 36.29 -23.88 -26.65
CA GLY A 801 37.35 -22.92 -26.39
C GLY A 801 38.70 -23.55 -26.02
N GLY A 802 39.54 -22.77 -25.33
CA GLY A 802 40.94 -23.14 -25.04
C GLY A 802 41.14 -24.37 -24.15
N GLY A 803 40.12 -24.82 -23.41
CA GLY A 803 40.21 -25.97 -22.49
C GLY A 803 41.13 -25.75 -21.28
N VAL A 804 41.12 -26.70 -20.35
CA VAL A 804 41.86 -26.69 -19.08
C VAL A 804 42.83 -27.89 -19.03
N PRO A 805 44.11 -27.69 -18.71
CA PRO A 805 45.07 -28.78 -18.55
C PRO A 805 44.68 -29.77 -17.45
N LYS A 806 44.92 -31.07 -17.68
CA LYS A 806 44.56 -32.16 -16.75
C LYS A 806 45.16 -32.00 -15.34
N ALA A 807 46.35 -31.39 -15.23
CA ALA A 807 47.01 -31.12 -13.95
C ALA A 807 46.27 -30.08 -13.08
N LEU A 808 45.48 -29.19 -13.70
CA LEU A 808 44.79 -28.11 -13.00
C LEU A 808 43.31 -28.44 -12.70
N LEU A 809 42.77 -29.50 -13.29
CA LEU A 809 41.36 -29.90 -13.12
C LEU A 809 40.95 -30.17 -11.67
N GLN A 810 41.88 -30.60 -10.81
CA GLN A 810 41.59 -30.81 -9.39
C GLN A 810 41.54 -29.49 -8.58
N GLN A 811 42.13 -28.41 -9.10
CA GLN A 811 42.25 -27.13 -8.40
C GLN A 811 41.22 -26.10 -8.88
N ILE A 812 40.49 -26.35 -9.96
CA ILE A 812 39.52 -25.39 -10.53
C ILE A 812 38.37 -25.04 -9.57
N PHE A 813 38.10 -25.88 -8.57
CA PHE A 813 37.08 -25.64 -7.55
C PHE A 813 37.66 -25.05 -6.25
N ASP A 814 38.98 -24.88 -6.16
CA ASP A 814 39.62 -24.27 -5.00
C ASP A 814 39.32 -22.76 -4.97
N PRO A 815 38.90 -22.20 -3.81
CA PRO A 815 38.68 -20.77 -3.68
C PRO A 815 39.94 -19.97 -4.06
N PHE A 816 39.76 -18.89 -4.82
CA PHE A 816 40.82 -17.98 -5.29
C PHE A 816 41.73 -18.55 -6.40
N PHE A 817 41.49 -19.78 -6.86
CA PHE A 817 42.23 -20.32 -7.99
C PHE A 817 41.74 -19.70 -9.30
N THR A 818 42.67 -19.12 -10.08
CA THR A 818 42.36 -18.61 -11.43
C THR A 818 43.57 -18.72 -12.34
N THR A 819 43.30 -19.01 -13.62
CA THR A 819 44.30 -19.00 -14.70
C THR A 819 44.39 -17.65 -15.41
N LYS A 820 43.60 -16.65 -14.98
CA LYS A 820 43.51 -15.33 -15.60
C LYS A 820 44.53 -14.35 -15.00
N PRO A 821 44.93 -13.27 -15.72
CA PRO A 821 45.89 -12.27 -15.24
C PRO A 821 45.48 -11.62 -13.91
N VAL A 822 46.47 -11.20 -13.12
CA VAL A 822 46.27 -10.56 -11.81
C VAL A 822 45.34 -9.35 -11.95
N GLY A 823 44.18 -9.40 -11.27
CA GLY A 823 43.16 -8.35 -11.30
C GLY A 823 41.98 -8.58 -12.27
N ALA A 824 42.07 -9.55 -13.18
CA ALA A 824 41.01 -9.83 -14.17
C ALA A 824 39.88 -10.71 -13.62
N ALA A 825 40.17 -11.61 -12.68
CA ALA A 825 39.17 -12.44 -12.00
C ALA A 825 39.66 -12.86 -10.61
N LYS A 826 38.73 -12.97 -9.64
CA LYS A 826 39.05 -13.36 -8.26
C LYS A 826 39.12 -14.88 -8.03
N GLY A 827 38.79 -15.71 -9.03
CA GLY A 827 38.90 -17.17 -8.94
C GLY A 827 37.92 -17.86 -7.99
N MET A 828 36.79 -17.23 -7.65
CA MET A 828 35.84 -17.78 -6.66
C MET A 828 34.53 -18.30 -7.28
N GLY A 829 34.19 -17.91 -8.52
CA GLY A 829 32.93 -18.30 -9.18
C GLY A 829 32.71 -19.82 -9.30
N LEU A 830 33.72 -20.61 -9.66
CA LEU A 830 33.60 -22.08 -9.74
C LEU A 830 33.54 -22.74 -8.36
N ALA A 831 34.26 -22.21 -7.37
CA ALA A 831 34.17 -22.66 -5.97
C ALA A 831 32.78 -22.41 -5.38
N ILE A 832 32.17 -21.26 -5.69
CA ILE A 832 30.78 -20.94 -5.34
C ILE A 832 29.82 -21.89 -6.04
N SER A 833 30.02 -22.16 -7.34
CA SER A 833 29.19 -23.11 -8.08
C SER A 833 29.24 -24.50 -7.46
N HIS A 834 30.43 -24.97 -7.08
CA HIS A 834 30.61 -26.24 -6.39
C HIS A 834 29.88 -26.26 -5.03
N GLN A 835 30.06 -25.22 -4.20
CA GLN A 835 29.36 -25.10 -2.92
C GLN A 835 27.82 -25.10 -3.08
N ILE A 836 27.30 -24.41 -4.09
CA ILE A 836 25.85 -24.35 -4.33
C ILE A 836 25.33 -25.71 -4.81
N VAL A 837 25.99 -26.37 -5.75
CA VAL A 837 25.51 -27.64 -6.32
C VAL A 837 25.70 -28.78 -5.32
N VAL A 838 26.90 -28.90 -4.72
CA VAL A 838 27.27 -30.03 -3.86
C VAL A 838 26.79 -29.81 -2.42
N ASP A 839 27.17 -28.70 -1.77
CA ASP A 839 26.89 -28.52 -0.34
C ASP A 839 25.43 -28.12 -0.09
N LYS A 840 24.85 -27.28 -0.96
CA LYS A 840 23.49 -26.74 -0.76
C LYS A 840 22.39 -27.58 -1.41
N HIS A 841 22.61 -28.14 -2.60
CA HIS A 841 21.62 -28.96 -3.30
C HIS A 841 21.85 -30.47 -3.21
N GLY A 842 22.99 -30.92 -2.66
CA GLY A 842 23.33 -32.35 -2.60
C GLY A 842 23.47 -33.01 -3.98
N GLY A 843 23.75 -32.21 -5.01
CA GLY A 843 23.99 -32.65 -6.38
C GLY A 843 25.47 -32.88 -6.67
N GLU A 844 25.81 -32.96 -7.95
CA GLU A 844 27.19 -33.16 -8.42
C GLU A 844 27.54 -32.16 -9.53
N LEU A 845 28.75 -31.60 -9.47
CA LEU A 845 29.29 -30.71 -10.51
C LEU A 845 30.56 -31.34 -11.10
N GLN A 846 30.47 -31.81 -12.33
CA GLN A 846 31.57 -32.45 -13.04
C GLN A 846 32.15 -31.51 -14.11
N CYS A 847 33.46 -31.57 -14.32
CA CYS A 847 34.16 -30.84 -15.37
C CYS A 847 35.01 -31.79 -16.20
N HIS A 848 34.74 -31.87 -17.50
CA HIS A 848 35.55 -32.58 -18.48
C HIS A 848 36.16 -31.55 -19.42
N SER A 849 37.48 -31.46 -19.48
CA SER A 849 38.16 -30.49 -20.34
C SER A 849 39.36 -31.12 -21.02
N VAL A 850 39.55 -30.77 -22.29
CA VAL A 850 40.70 -31.17 -23.08
C VAL A 850 41.34 -29.90 -23.62
N LEU A 851 42.62 -29.69 -23.31
CA LEU A 851 43.36 -28.50 -23.73
C LEU A 851 43.30 -28.35 -25.26
N GLY A 852 42.83 -27.19 -25.73
CA GLY A 852 42.66 -26.85 -27.13
C GLY A 852 41.42 -27.43 -27.83
N GLN A 853 40.56 -28.19 -27.14
CA GLN A 853 39.32 -28.74 -27.70
C GLN A 853 38.04 -28.22 -27.02
N GLY A 854 38.17 -27.66 -25.80
CA GLY A 854 37.06 -27.05 -25.07
C GLY A 854 36.82 -27.64 -23.69
N THR A 855 35.77 -27.14 -23.01
CA THR A 855 35.36 -27.58 -21.67
C THR A 855 33.89 -27.92 -21.62
N GLU A 856 33.56 -28.98 -20.91
CA GLU A 856 32.20 -29.41 -20.58
C GLU A 856 32.00 -29.38 -19.06
N PHE A 857 30.99 -28.64 -18.62
CA PHE A 857 30.50 -28.68 -17.25
C PHE A 857 29.16 -29.40 -17.20
N LYS A 858 29.06 -30.45 -16.39
CA LYS A 858 27.82 -31.20 -16.15
C LYS A 858 27.33 -30.97 -14.73
N ILE A 859 26.16 -30.38 -14.61
CA ILE A 859 25.47 -30.08 -13.35
C ILE A 859 24.39 -31.15 -13.16
N VAL A 860 24.47 -31.94 -12.09
CA VAL A 860 23.48 -32.97 -11.74
C VAL A 860 22.75 -32.55 -10.47
N LEU A 861 21.42 -32.46 -10.54
CA LEU A 861 20.57 -32.03 -9.43
C LEU A 861 19.53 -33.11 -9.09
N PRO A 862 19.24 -33.38 -7.81
CA PRO A 862 18.12 -34.23 -7.42
C PRO A 862 16.79 -33.56 -7.75
N LYS A 863 15.76 -34.35 -8.09
CA LYS A 863 14.40 -33.83 -8.33
C LYS A 863 13.72 -33.32 -7.04
N GLU A 864 14.05 -33.94 -5.90
CA GLU A 864 13.58 -33.59 -4.55
C GLU A 864 14.76 -33.29 -3.62
N LEU A 865 14.67 -32.19 -2.85
CA LEU A 865 15.70 -31.79 -1.90
C LEU A 865 15.56 -32.57 -0.58
N LYS A 866 16.40 -33.60 -0.38
CA LYS A 866 16.54 -34.22 0.95
C LYS A 866 17.23 -33.24 1.89
N LEU A 867 16.46 -32.57 2.76
CA LEU A 867 16.99 -31.76 3.85
C LEU A 867 17.96 -32.61 4.68
N ARG A 868 19.26 -32.33 4.59
CA ARG A 868 20.25 -32.89 5.52
C ARG A 868 19.92 -32.37 6.92
N SER A 869 19.18 -33.16 7.69
CA SER A 869 19.07 -32.96 9.13
C SER A 869 20.49 -32.89 9.71
N ARG A 870 20.84 -31.79 10.39
CA ARG A 870 22.08 -31.67 11.15
C ARG A 870 22.06 -32.65 12.33
N SER A 871 22.24 -33.93 12.07
CA SER A 871 22.46 -34.99 13.07
C SER A 871 22.88 -36.29 12.38
N SER A 872 24.13 -36.36 11.89
CA SER A 872 24.89 -37.64 11.76
C SER A 872 26.27 -37.40 11.12
N ALA A 873 27.10 -36.56 11.74
CA ALA A 873 28.53 -36.47 11.40
C ALA A 873 29.41 -36.73 12.62
N VAL A 874 29.02 -37.70 13.47
CA VAL A 874 29.89 -38.36 14.45
C VAL A 874 29.39 -39.80 14.61
N ALA A 875 29.59 -40.66 13.60
CA ALA A 875 29.58 -42.12 13.74
C ALA A 875 29.86 -42.77 12.37
N LYS A 876 31.14 -42.95 12.04
CA LYS A 876 31.70 -44.09 11.27
C LYS A 876 33.18 -43.80 10.93
N ARG A 877 34.03 -43.95 11.95
CA ARG A 877 35.44 -44.34 11.81
C ARG A 877 35.77 -45.28 12.95
N SER A 878 35.45 -46.55 12.75
CA SER A 878 36.08 -47.69 13.45
C SER A 878 35.39 -48.96 12.95
N THR A 879 36.00 -49.62 11.97
CA THR A 879 36.11 -51.08 11.96
C THR A 879 37.24 -51.45 11.00
N SER A 880 38.31 -51.89 11.63
CA SER A 880 39.46 -52.67 11.17
C SER A 880 39.26 -53.57 9.95
N GLN A 881 40.32 -53.64 9.15
CA GLN A 881 40.67 -54.73 8.22
C GLN A 881 40.44 -56.13 8.83
N PRO A 882 40.16 -57.14 8.01
CA PRO A 882 40.69 -58.48 8.21
C PRO A 882 41.92 -58.69 7.32
N LEU A 883 43.01 -59.11 7.97
CA LEU A 883 44.12 -59.84 7.36
C LEU A 883 43.61 -61.23 6.93
N VAL A 884 44.08 -61.71 5.76
CA VAL A 884 44.46 -63.11 5.40
C VAL A 884 43.46 -64.20 5.85
N GLU A 885 42.79 -64.91 4.95
CA GLU A 885 43.33 -65.87 3.95
C GLU A 885 42.23 -66.20 2.91
#